data_AF-A0A819N0S9-F1
#
_entry.id   AF-A0A819N0S9-F1
#
_cell.length_a   1.000
_cell.length_b   1.000
_cell.length_c   1.000
_cell.angle_alpha   90.00
_cell.angle_beta   90.00
_cell.angle_gamma   90.00
#
_symmetry.space_group_name_H-M   'P 1'
#
loop_
_entity.id
_entity.type
_entity.pdbx_description
1 polymer ?
#
loop_
_entity_poly.entity_id
_entity_poly.type
_entity_poly.pdbx_seq_one_letter_code
_entity_poly.pdbx_strand_id
1 'polypeptide(L)'
;MYASTCACKGIRSCNLCQPTKDHVLDEFQSYTTYIYCDSCRQAIRMNIYESNAQCPHHNDIGNDEIGFPLDGIYLVSDFITEDEENNLINSIDNDIWLSSQSGRLKQDFGIKINFKKQTIKTKYFTGMPTYSKTFIERLQTHRLLNDFQSVELCNLDYCSQRGSHIDPHIDDIWIWGERLITVNLLSNTILSLIPNDKDTKKIIYIPLPRRWMIVLYGDARYEYKHAIQRQHISERRIAITFRELTGKTETFSVENKDLYEKIIRIGKRFTGISVGRFEKIVNETNSMINDKMETDTLSLQEDQLKELFESTYQTKISSFEMINPSTYIINSDKKYLIKLFPHSLISLEQLQTILSSCQLNETILNTSINQSHIIIIDYDNNLSANKQMGHFLARWRLATRNILKSSLENSLNEQWFNQQYAMIINKKKNSYPFLLSNLFTCQQQITDQCEYGLLWTDNSQSSYLMDLASIFLNDMDNIKEIFNAYEEIVQLNDNEINLLDTFVRLQLILLINNNDIDDEKQLDLLEQLSSNIFFVRNLKTKTMPRVIGLMSGSSLDGLDIACVDFSSIGDYPSEKWTFNIVHAETMPYSSDWIKKLSTATELDARSYLLLHTSYGHYLGQRVKDFIAKYNLEINAIDLVASHGHTVFHEPWNSMTGQIGDGAAISAETGLLVVNDLRAMDVAYGGQGAPIVPIGEKYL
;
A
#
# COMPACT_ATOMS: atom_id res chain seq x y z
N MET A 1 2.29 29.74 5.87
CA MET A 1 3.36 28.74 5.61
C MET A 1 4.76 29.33 5.71
N TYR A 2 5.14 30.29 4.86
CA TYR A 2 6.50 30.86 4.87
C TYR A 2 6.82 31.66 6.15
N ALA A 3 7.75 31.15 6.96
CA ALA A 3 8.23 31.81 8.18
C ALA A 3 9.08 33.06 7.88
N SER A 4 9.22 33.97 8.86
CA SER A 4 10.09 35.15 8.79
C SER A 4 11.60 34.82 8.72
N THR A 5 11.98 33.56 8.95
CA THR A 5 13.36 33.09 8.94
C THR A 5 13.80 32.55 7.56
N CYS A 6 15.11 32.48 7.34
CA CYS A 6 15.76 32.07 6.08
C CYS A 6 16.68 30.87 6.37
N ALA A 7 16.53 29.75 5.65
CA ALA A 7 17.39 28.55 5.81
C ALA A 7 18.52 28.45 4.75
N CYS A 8 18.80 29.57 4.04
CA CYS A 8 19.89 29.64 3.06
C CYS A 8 21.26 29.54 3.73
N LYS A 9 22.24 28.93 3.03
CA LYS A 9 23.61 28.72 3.53
C LYS A 9 24.61 28.82 2.37
N GLY A 10 25.79 29.39 2.64
CA GLY A 10 26.86 29.54 1.64
C GLY A 10 26.46 30.53 0.53
N ILE A 11 26.67 30.14 -0.73
CA ILE A 11 26.33 30.95 -1.91
C ILE A 11 24.82 31.12 -2.14
N ARG A 12 23.99 30.27 -1.51
CA ARG A 12 22.54 30.23 -1.71
C ARG A 12 21.91 31.45 -1.04
N SER A 13 20.99 32.15 -1.72
CA SER A 13 20.25 33.29 -1.16
C SER A 13 18.77 33.24 -1.54
N CYS A 14 17.97 34.16 -1.02
CA CYS A 14 16.54 34.33 -1.38
C CYS A 14 16.15 35.78 -1.10
N ASN A 15 14.93 36.21 -1.44
CA ASN A 15 14.54 37.62 -1.30
C ASN A 15 14.60 38.13 0.15
N LEU A 16 14.38 37.29 1.18
CA LEU A 16 14.64 37.72 2.57
C LEU A 16 16.13 37.89 2.88
N CYS A 17 16.95 37.00 2.36
CA CYS A 17 18.39 36.99 2.62
C CYS A 17 19.13 38.05 1.80
N GLN A 18 18.61 38.49 0.64
CA GLN A 18 19.12 39.56 -0.23
C GLN A 18 17.97 40.29 -0.95
N PRO A 19 17.28 41.25 -0.32
CA PRO A 19 16.07 41.90 -0.87
C PRO A 19 16.31 42.91 -2.00
N THR A 20 17.55 43.37 -2.18
CA THR A 20 17.91 44.46 -3.11
C THR A 20 18.90 44.05 -4.20
N LYS A 21 19.23 42.75 -4.30
CA LYS A 21 19.96 42.24 -5.48
C LYS A 21 18.97 41.71 -6.49
N ASP A 22 18.87 42.42 -7.61
CA ASP A 22 18.50 41.86 -8.90
C ASP A 22 19.56 40.81 -9.29
N HIS A 23 19.50 39.64 -8.66
CA HIS A 23 20.34 38.48 -8.98
C HIS A 23 19.81 37.71 -10.20
N VAL A 24 19.02 38.40 -11.03
CA VAL A 24 18.61 37.95 -12.35
C VAL A 24 19.55 38.62 -13.33
N LEU A 25 20.59 37.89 -13.78
CA LEU A 25 21.06 37.80 -15.18
C LEU A 25 22.52 37.33 -15.33
N ASP A 26 23.45 37.73 -14.45
CA ASP A 26 24.90 37.74 -14.79
C ASP A 26 25.56 36.39 -15.11
N GLU A 27 25.28 35.30 -14.39
CA GLU A 27 26.06 34.04 -14.56
C GLU A 27 25.81 33.38 -15.93
N PHE A 28 24.56 33.39 -16.41
CA PHE A 28 24.15 32.73 -17.66
C PHE A 28 23.87 33.70 -18.82
N GLN A 29 24.03 35.02 -18.63
CA GLN A 29 23.91 36.01 -19.71
C GLN A 29 24.81 35.71 -20.92
N SER A 30 25.99 35.10 -20.70
CA SER A 30 26.94 34.73 -21.74
C SER A 30 26.73 33.32 -22.33
N TYR A 31 25.67 32.61 -21.94
CA TYR A 31 25.39 31.25 -22.40
C TYR A 31 24.46 31.26 -23.61
N THR A 32 24.71 30.36 -24.56
CA THR A 32 23.80 30.14 -25.69
C THR A 32 22.58 29.37 -25.20
N THR A 33 21.39 29.95 -25.41
CA THR A 33 20.11 29.38 -24.99
C THR A 33 19.56 28.43 -26.05
N TYR A 34 19.05 27.29 -25.59
CA TYR A 34 18.33 26.28 -26.36
C TYR A 34 17.01 25.94 -25.63
N ILE A 35 16.03 25.42 -26.37
CA ILE A 35 14.77 24.89 -25.85
C ILE A 35 14.66 23.43 -26.25
N TYR A 36 14.30 22.55 -25.31
CA TYR A 36 14.06 21.15 -25.59
C TYR A 36 12.71 20.94 -26.26
N CYS A 37 12.70 20.21 -27.37
CA CYS A 37 11.49 19.77 -28.05
C CYS A 37 11.34 18.24 -27.91
N ASP A 38 10.34 17.81 -27.15
CA ASP A 38 10.04 16.38 -26.91
C ASP A 38 9.76 15.62 -28.22
N SER A 39 8.97 16.21 -29.12
CA SER A 39 8.65 15.64 -30.44
C SER A 39 9.87 15.40 -31.33
N CYS A 40 10.91 16.22 -31.21
CA CYS A 40 12.16 16.07 -31.97
C CYS A 40 13.25 15.29 -31.19
N ARG A 41 13.13 15.23 -29.85
CA ARG A 41 14.20 14.85 -28.90
C ARG A 41 15.49 15.68 -29.05
N GLN A 42 15.33 16.98 -29.31
CA GLN A 42 16.45 17.89 -29.59
C GLN A 42 16.39 19.16 -28.75
N ALA A 43 17.55 19.69 -28.40
CA ALA A 43 17.75 21.02 -27.86
C ALA A 43 18.01 22.00 -29.01
N ILE A 44 17.06 22.91 -29.26
CA ILE A 44 17.00 23.76 -30.45
C ILE A 44 17.21 25.23 -30.06
N ARG A 45 18.02 25.97 -30.81
CA ARG A 45 18.40 27.35 -30.51
C ARG A 45 17.25 28.32 -30.80
N MET A 46 16.47 28.66 -29.78
CA MET A 46 15.28 29.51 -29.87
C MET A 46 15.17 30.46 -28.66
N ASN A 47 14.39 31.54 -28.78
CA ASN A 47 14.11 32.45 -27.67
C ASN A 47 12.95 31.92 -26.80
N ILE A 48 13.10 31.93 -25.48
CA ILE A 48 12.07 31.44 -24.54
C ILE A 48 10.72 32.18 -24.65
N TYR A 49 10.72 33.42 -25.15
CA TYR A 49 9.51 34.22 -25.33
C TYR A 49 8.81 33.97 -26.68
N GLU A 50 9.39 33.14 -27.56
CA GLU A 50 8.78 32.64 -28.79
C GLU A 50 8.05 31.30 -28.57
N SER A 51 7.95 30.83 -27.32
CA SER A 51 7.50 29.48 -26.91
C SER A 51 6.05 29.09 -27.24
N ASN A 52 5.23 30.00 -27.78
CA ASN A 52 3.96 29.64 -28.43
C ASN A 52 4.14 29.08 -29.86
N ALA A 53 5.34 29.16 -30.43
CA ALA A 53 5.67 28.52 -31.68
C ALA A 53 5.84 27.01 -31.49
N GLN A 54 5.03 26.23 -32.22
CA GLN A 54 5.40 24.86 -32.57
C GLN A 54 6.82 24.86 -33.14
N CYS A 55 7.65 23.88 -32.79
CA CYS A 55 9.03 23.79 -33.28
C CYS A 55 9.05 23.99 -34.82
N PRO A 56 9.66 25.07 -35.34
CA PRO A 56 9.65 25.34 -36.77
C PRO A 56 10.55 24.37 -37.55
N HIS A 57 11.35 23.57 -36.83
CA HIS A 57 12.42 22.72 -37.34
C HIS A 57 12.18 21.22 -37.11
N HIS A 58 10.92 20.77 -36.98
CA HIS A 58 10.58 19.33 -36.85
C HIS A 58 11.19 18.44 -37.96
N ASN A 59 11.57 19.01 -39.11
CA ASN A 59 12.17 18.30 -40.24
C ASN A 59 13.70 18.44 -40.33
N ASP A 60 14.34 19.34 -39.58
CA ASP A 60 15.78 19.68 -39.69
C ASP A 60 16.64 18.89 -38.68
N ILE A 61 16.24 17.65 -38.39
CA ILE A 61 16.81 16.80 -37.36
C ILE A 61 18.30 16.52 -37.64
N GLY A 62 19.17 17.09 -36.81
CA GLY A 62 20.62 16.82 -36.84
C GLY A 62 21.48 17.93 -37.44
N ASN A 63 20.93 19.13 -37.66
CA ASN A 63 21.72 20.31 -37.99
C ASN A 63 22.30 20.97 -36.71
N ASP A 64 23.57 20.66 -36.40
CA ASP A 64 24.30 21.16 -35.22
C ASP A 64 24.38 22.70 -35.13
N GLU A 65 24.17 23.45 -36.22
CA GLU A 65 24.10 24.92 -36.20
C GLU A 65 22.78 25.45 -35.63
N ILE A 66 21.72 24.64 -35.69
CA ILE A 66 20.34 24.95 -35.26
C ILE A 66 20.00 24.27 -33.93
N GLY A 67 20.40 23.01 -33.73
CA GLY A 67 20.12 22.24 -32.52
C GLY A 67 20.83 20.90 -32.48
N PHE A 68 20.83 20.24 -31.32
CA PHE A 68 21.53 18.97 -31.11
C PHE A 68 20.62 17.93 -30.42
N PRO A 69 20.81 16.62 -30.68
CA PRO A 69 20.13 15.55 -29.94
C PRO A 69 20.34 15.66 -28.43
N LEU A 70 19.28 15.46 -27.67
CA LEU A 70 19.34 15.40 -26.21
C LEU A 70 18.43 14.27 -25.71
N ASP A 71 18.99 13.07 -25.66
CA ASP A 71 18.35 11.91 -25.04
C ASP A 71 18.41 11.97 -23.51
N GLY A 72 17.70 11.06 -22.84
CA GLY A 72 17.65 11.01 -21.37
C GLY A 72 16.55 11.84 -20.73
N ILE A 73 15.66 12.44 -21.53
CA ILE A 73 14.46 13.14 -21.05
C ILE A 73 13.23 12.33 -21.51
N TYR A 74 12.27 12.15 -20.60
CA TYR A 74 10.95 11.59 -20.92
C TYR A 74 9.88 12.45 -20.26
N LEU A 75 9.01 13.04 -21.07
CA LEU A 75 7.92 13.92 -20.62
C LEU A 75 6.58 13.19 -20.75
N VAL A 76 5.68 13.46 -19.79
CA VAL A 76 4.28 13.01 -19.84
C VAL A 76 3.39 14.19 -19.50
N SER A 77 2.61 14.62 -20.49
CA SER A 77 1.59 15.67 -20.36
C SER A 77 0.39 15.18 -19.55
N ASP A 78 -0.15 16.06 -18.70
CA ASP A 78 -1.34 15.79 -17.86
C ASP A 78 -1.29 14.41 -17.17
N PHE A 79 -0.13 14.10 -16.59
CA PHE A 79 0.14 12.86 -15.83
C PHE A 79 -0.82 12.69 -14.65
N ILE A 80 -1.41 13.79 -14.17
CA ILE A 80 -2.45 13.82 -13.15
C ILE A 80 -3.62 14.69 -13.64
N THR A 81 -4.82 14.43 -13.16
CA THR A 81 -5.99 15.29 -13.42
C THR A 81 -6.01 16.52 -12.50
N GLU A 82 -6.87 17.49 -12.78
CA GLU A 82 -7.05 18.67 -11.92
C GLU A 82 -7.67 18.30 -10.55
N ASP A 83 -8.61 17.36 -10.51
CA ASP A 83 -9.20 16.88 -9.24
C ASP A 83 -8.19 16.10 -8.39
N GLU A 84 -7.34 15.28 -9.03
CA GLU A 84 -6.22 14.61 -8.35
C GLU A 84 -5.23 15.62 -7.78
N GLU A 85 -4.89 16.65 -8.55
CA GLU A 85 -4.02 17.74 -8.09
C GLU A 85 -4.61 18.47 -6.87
N ASN A 86 -5.90 18.81 -6.90
CA ASN A 86 -6.56 19.48 -5.78
C ASN A 86 -6.52 18.62 -4.50
N ASN A 87 -6.86 17.34 -4.60
CA ASN A 87 -6.82 16.39 -3.47
C ASN A 87 -5.39 16.15 -2.95
N LEU A 88 -4.41 16.09 -3.86
CA LEU A 88 -3.00 15.94 -3.55
C LEU A 88 -2.44 17.16 -2.81
N ILE A 89 -2.77 18.38 -3.27
CA ILE A 89 -2.33 19.61 -2.61
C ILE A 89 -2.93 19.74 -1.21
N ASN A 90 -4.21 19.40 -1.01
CA ASN A 90 -4.82 19.35 0.33
C ASN A 90 -4.06 18.37 1.25
N SER A 91 -3.72 17.18 0.75
CA SER A 91 -2.98 16.17 1.50
C SER A 91 -1.55 16.62 1.86
N ILE A 92 -0.88 17.32 0.94
CA ILE A 92 0.47 17.85 1.12
C ILE A 92 0.47 19.03 2.10
N ASP A 93 -0.44 19.99 1.97
CA ASP A 93 -0.46 21.21 2.78
C ASP A 93 -0.93 20.99 4.23
N ASN A 94 -1.63 19.88 4.49
CA ASN A 94 -1.91 19.41 5.84
C ASN A 94 -0.66 18.86 6.58
N ASP A 95 0.48 18.67 5.88
CA ASP A 95 1.74 18.22 6.48
C ASP A 95 2.82 19.30 6.68
N ILE A 96 3.83 19.00 7.51
CA ILE A 96 4.77 20.00 8.03
C ILE A 96 5.83 20.40 7.00
N TRP A 97 5.61 21.55 6.39
CA TRP A 97 6.62 22.25 5.61
C TRP A 97 7.83 22.70 6.46
N LEU A 98 9.01 22.17 6.15
CA LEU A 98 10.29 22.63 6.70
C LEU A 98 10.94 23.70 5.82
N SER A 99 11.61 24.66 6.43
CA SER A 99 12.37 25.68 5.69
C SER A 99 13.55 25.06 4.93
N SER A 100 13.60 25.30 3.62
CA SER A 100 14.67 24.83 2.73
C SER A 100 15.51 25.99 2.22
N GLN A 101 16.56 25.66 1.49
CA GLN A 101 17.50 26.63 0.92
C GLN A 101 16.88 27.37 -0.27
N SER A 102 17.52 28.47 -0.65
CA SER A 102 17.16 29.27 -1.83
C SER A 102 15.68 29.68 -1.86
N GLY A 103 15.11 29.96 -0.67
CA GLY A 103 13.75 30.45 -0.49
C GLY A 103 12.63 29.40 -0.55
N ARG A 104 12.95 28.11 -0.70
CA ARG A 104 11.97 27.01 -0.81
C ARG A 104 11.48 26.54 0.55
N LEU A 105 10.35 25.84 0.59
CA LEU A 105 10.01 24.89 1.68
C LEU A 105 10.17 23.46 1.16
N LYS A 106 10.22 22.48 2.07
CA LYS A 106 10.26 21.06 1.71
C LYS A 106 9.57 20.15 2.71
N GLN A 107 9.11 19.00 2.21
CA GLN A 107 8.78 17.82 3.00
C GLN A 107 9.58 16.66 2.42
N ASP A 108 10.39 16.00 3.25
CA ASP A 108 11.12 14.79 2.84
C ASP A 108 10.44 13.56 3.44
N PHE A 109 10.28 12.52 2.63
CA PHE A 109 9.90 11.17 3.01
C PHE A 109 10.96 10.24 2.42
N GLY A 110 11.60 9.39 3.22
CA GLY A 110 12.71 8.57 2.71
C GLY A 110 13.88 8.46 3.67
N ILE A 111 14.98 7.92 3.13
CA ILE A 111 16.24 7.76 3.85
C ILE A 111 16.94 9.09 4.13
N LYS A 112 17.44 9.30 5.36
CA LYS A 112 18.18 10.53 5.72
C LYS A 112 19.67 10.35 5.42
N ILE A 113 20.18 11.09 4.45
CA ILE A 113 21.55 10.95 3.94
C ILE A 113 22.51 11.97 4.57
N ASN A 114 23.73 11.53 4.88
CA ASN A 114 24.86 12.41 5.16
C ASN A 114 25.81 12.43 3.96
N PHE A 115 25.56 13.35 3.03
CA PHE A 115 26.30 13.50 1.76
C PHE A 115 27.82 13.62 1.95
N LYS A 116 28.30 14.29 3.00
CA LYS A 116 29.74 14.45 3.28
C LYS A 116 30.43 13.18 3.76
N LYS A 117 29.69 12.27 4.39
CA LYS A 117 30.21 10.99 4.92
C LYS A 117 29.78 9.77 4.09
N GLN A 118 28.96 9.99 3.05
CA GLN A 118 28.29 8.95 2.26
C GLN A 118 27.65 7.85 3.14
N THR A 119 26.96 8.28 4.21
CA THR A 119 26.26 7.36 5.14
C THR A 119 24.76 7.59 5.15
N ILE A 120 24.00 6.50 5.28
CA ILE A 120 22.53 6.48 5.27
C ILE A 120 22.01 6.29 6.70
N LYS A 121 20.88 6.93 7.02
CA LYS A 121 20.08 6.65 8.22
C LYS A 121 18.62 6.38 7.85
N THR A 122 18.18 5.16 8.09
CA THR A 122 16.78 4.71 7.90
C THR A 122 15.84 5.12 9.03
N LYS A 123 16.35 5.69 10.14
CA LYS A 123 15.57 6.08 11.34
C LYS A 123 14.31 6.93 11.05
N TYR A 124 14.27 7.67 9.95
CA TYR A 124 13.13 8.54 9.60
C TYR A 124 12.28 7.97 8.46
N PHE A 125 12.67 6.83 7.89
CA PHE A 125 11.97 6.22 6.78
C PHE A 125 10.99 5.18 7.31
N THR A 126 9.71 5.50 7.25
CA THR A 126 8.61 4.63 7.72
C THR A 126 7.72 4.14 6.58
N GLY A 127 7.92 4.69 5.38
CA GLY A 127 7.20 4.40 4.15
C GLY A 127 7.20 5.60 3.22
N MET A 128 6.59 5.43 2.05
CA MET A 128 6.06 6.51 1.23
C MET A 128 4.74 7.03 1.84
N PRO A 129 4.38 8.32 1.65
CA PRO A 129 3.11 8.84 2.13
C PRO A 129 1.93 8.22 1.37
N THR A 130 0.78 8.05 2.03
CA THR A 130 -0.37 7.31 1.49
C THR A 130 -0.87 7.84 0.15
N TYR A 131 -0.91 9.18 -0.02
CA TYR A 131 -1.33 9.81 -1.27
C TYR A 131 -0.45 9.44 -2.46
N SER A 132 0.81 9.04 -2.24
CA SER A 132 1.76 8.73 -3.33
C SER A 132 1.49 7.36 -4.00
N LYS A 133 0.64 6.51 -3.41
CA LYS A 133 0.37 5.14 -3.88
C LYS A 133 -0.09 5.11 -5.34
N THR A 134 -1.19 5.80 -5.64
CA THR A 134 -1.78 5.84 -6.99
C THR A 134 -0.82 6.41 -8.03
N PHE A 135 0.02 7.37 -7.64
CA PHE A 135 1.05 7.92 -8.52
C PHE A 135 2.15 6.90 -8.78
N ILE A 136 2.69 6.20 -7.77
CA ILE A 136 3.72 5.16 -7.96
C ILE A 136 3.19 3.99 -8.81
N GLU A 137 1.94 3.57 -8.60
CA GLU A 137 1.27 2.59 -9.45
C GLU A 137 1.13 3.09 -10.90
N ARG A 138 0.73 4.36 -11.10
CA ARG A 138 0.68 4.99 -12.43
C ARG A 138 2.06 5.08 -13.08
N LEU A 139 3.11 5.45 -12.34
CA LEU A 139 4.49 5.47 -12.83
C LEU A 139 4.86 4.12 -13.44
N GLN A 140 4.53 3.02 -12.75
CA GLN A 140 4.86 1.66 -13.20
C GLN A 140 4.11 1.20 -14.46
N THR A 141 3.06 1.90 -14.90
CA THR A 141 2.43 1.66 -16.22
C THR A 141 3.31 2.15 -17.38
N HIS A 142 4.22 3.10 -17.15
CA HIS A 142 5.13 3.59 -18.19
C HIS A 142 6.29 2.63 -18.41
N ARG A 143 6.56 2.27 -19.67
CA ARG A 143 7.63 1.32 -20.06
C ARG A 143 9.03 1.65 -19.52
N LEU A 144 9.35 2.91 -19.26
CA LEU A 144 10.64 3.36 -18.71
C LEU A 144 10.76 3.14 -17.18
N LEU A 145 9.61 2.92 -16.51
CA LEU A 145 9.43 3.04 -15.06
C LEU A 145 8.77 1.80 -14.44
N ASN A 146 8.52 0.73 -15.20
CA ASN A 146 7.78 -0.44 -14.75
C ASN A 146 8.46 -1.20 -13.59
N ASP A 147 9.79 -1.14 -13.51
CA ASP A 147 10.60 -1.67 -12.40
C ASP A 147 11.01 -0.59 -11.37
N PHE A 148 10.59 0.67 -11.54
CA PHE A 148 10.98 1.77 -10.66
C PHE A 148 10.51 1.54 -9.21
N GLN A 149 11.43 1.69 -8.26
CA GLN A 149 11.18 1.51 -6.84
C GLN A 149 11.60 2.76 -6.07
N SER A 150 10.62 3.56 -5.69
CA SER A 150 10.83 4.77 -4.89
C SER A 150 11.40 4.42 -3.50
N VAL A 151 12.43 5.15 -3.09
CA VAL A 151 13.01 5.11 -1.74
C VAL A 151 13.13 6.50 -1.10
N GLU A 152 12.88 7.56 -1.87
CA GLU A 152 12.69 8.92 -1.39
C GLU A 152 11.62 9.64 -2.23
N LEU A 153 10.76 10.39 -1.55
CA LEU A 153 9.83 11.35 -2.11
C LEU A 153 10.09 12.69 -1.42
N CYS A 154 10.39 13.72 -2.21
CA CYS A 154 10.59 15.08 -1.73
C CYS A 154 9.58 16.03 -2.37
N ASN A 155 8.71 16.63 -1.56
CA ASN A 155 7.88 17.76 -1.98
C ASN A 155 8.69 19.04 -1.81
N LEU A 156 8.78 19.86 -2.85
CA LEU A 156 9.46 21.15 -2.84
C LEU A 156 8.46 22.26 -3.20
N ASP A 157 8.20 23.17 -2.25
CA ASP A 157 7.35 24.34 -2.46
C ASP A 157 8.21 25.56 -2.84
N TYR A 158 7.82 26.22 -3.92
CA TYR A 158 8.46 27.41 -4.47
C TYR A 158 7.43 28.56 -4.48
N CYS A 159 7.88 29.76 -4.15
CA CYS A 159 7.07 30.97 -4.15
C CYS A 159 7.87 32.16 -4.71
N SER A 160 7.28 32.85 -5.69
CA SER A 160 7.88 34.02 -6.34
C SER A 160 8.22 35.15 -5.36
N GLN A 161 7.39 35.39 -4.34
CA GLN A 161 7.63 36.38 -3.29
C GLN A 161 8.95 36.14 -2.53
N ARG A 162 9.35 34.87 -2.35
CA ARG A 162 10.61 34.49 -1.71
C ARG A 162 11.79 34.47 -2.67
N GLY A 163 11.56 34.62 -3.97
CA GLY A 163 12.55 34.38 -5.01
C GLY A 163 13.00 32.93 -5.00
N SER A 164 12.06 31.99 -4.81
CA SER A 164 12.37 30.56 -4.75
C SER A 164 12.96 30.07 -6.07
N HIS A 165 14.05 29.32 -5.99
CA HIS A 165 14.77 28.71 -7.12
C HIS A 165 15.53 27.49 -6.60
N ILE A 166 16.11 26.69 -7.48
CA ILE A 166 17.12 25.69 -7.10
C ILE A 166 18.35 25.84 -7.99
N ASP A 167 19.51 25.96 -7.36
CA ASP A 167 20.79 26.19 -8.01
C ASP A 167 21.21 24.97 -8.87
N PRO A 168 22.02 25.14 -9.93
CA PRO A 168 22.47 24.05 -10.78
C PRO A 168 23.19 22.93 -9.99
N HIS A 169 22.66 21.72 -10.07
CA HIS A 169 23.20 20.55 -9.36
C HIS A 169 22.92 19.23 -10.11
N ILE A 170 23.67 18.20 -9.75
CA ILE A 170 23.41 16.80 -10.09
C ILE A 170 23.11 16.10 -8.77
N ASP A 171 22.03 15.33 -8.69
CA ASP A 171 21.70 14.56 -7.48
C ASP A 171 22.71 13.42 -7.30
N ASP A 172 23.22 13.27 -6.07
CA ASP A 172 24.26 12.33 -5.66
C ASP A 172 24.17 10.93 -6.29
N ILE A 173 25.01 10.71 -7.31
CA ILE A 173 25.07 9.48 -8.12
C ILE A 173 25.52 8.24 -7.35
N TRP A 174 26.14 8.42 -6.17
CA TRP A 174 26.59 7.30 -5.32
C TRP A 174 25.43 6.61 -4.58
N ILE A 175 24.26 7.25 -4.52
CA ILE A 175 23.09 6.77 -3.79
C ILE A 175 21.84 6.73 -4.65
N TRP A 176 21.60 7.76 -5.46
CA TRP A 176 20.41 7.88 -6.30
C TRP A 176 20.64 7.26 -7.68
N GLY A 177 19.70 6.44 -8.12
CA GLY A 177 19.82 5.64 -9.33
C GLY A 177 19.62 6.39 -10.64
N GLU A 178 19.27 5.61 -11.66
CA GLU A 178 19.18 6.02 -13.05
C GLU A 178 18.10 7.08 -13.25
N ARG A 179 16.93 6.88 -12.66
CA ARG A 179 15.72 7.67 -12.96
C ARG A 179 15.44 8.66 -11.82
N LEU A 180 15.47 9.95 -12.15
CA LEU A 180 14.84 10.99 -11.34
C LEU A 180 13.48 11.33 -11.93
N ILE A 181 12.43 11.23 -11.13
CA ILE A 181 11.07 11.56 -11.58
C ILE A 181 10.63 12.83 -10.87
N THR A 182 10.07 13.80 -11.58
CA THR A 182 9.47 15.00 -10.99
C THR A 182 8.10 15.28 -11.60
N VAL A 183 7.07 15.37 -10.75
CA VAL A 183 5.72 15.83 -11.13
C VAL A 183 5.59 17.31 -10.75
N ASN A 184 5.08 18.11 -11.68
CA ASN A 184 4.99 19.57 -11.59
C ASN A 184 3.57 20.04 -11.28
N LEU A 185 3.37 20.77 -10.17
CA LEU A 185 2.06 21.13 -9.64
C LEU A 185 1.88 22.65 -9.46
N LEU A 186 0.61 23.06 -9.39
CA LEU A 186 0.07 24.42 -9.21
C LEU A 186 0.35 25.41 -10.35
N SER A 187 1.53 25.37 -10.96
CA SER A 187 1.90 26.34 -12.01
C SER A 187 2.94 25.85 -13.00
N ASN A 188 2.98 26.51 -14.16
CA ASN A 188 3.96 26.25 -15.20
C ASN A 188 5.35 26.73 -14.77
N THR A 189 6.40 26.02 -15.18
CA THR A 189 7.79 26.45 -14.97
C THR A 189 8.67 26.07 -16.16
N ILE A 190 9.97 26.34 -16.04
CA ILE A 190 11.00 25.90 -16.98
C ILE A 190 12.15 25.27 -16.18
N LEU A 191 12.36 23.97 -16.38
CA LEU A 191 13.57 23.28 -15.91
C LEU A 191 14.74 23.67 -16.82
N SER A 192 15.88 23.99 -16.23
CA SER A 192 17.11 24.30 -16.97
C SER A 192 18.08 23.13 -16.83
N LEU A 193 18.61 22.61 -17.94
CA LEU A 193 19.77 21.73 -17.97
C LEU A 193 21.00 22.52 -18.45
N ILE A 194 22.11 22.36 -17.74
CA ILE A 194 23.39 23.03 -18.00
C ILE A 194 24.46 21.93 -18.03
N PRO A 195 25.24 21.77 -19.11
CA PRO A 195 26.32 20.79 -19.16
C PRO A 195 27.24 20.86 -17.95
N ASN A 196 27.73 19.72 -17.49
CA ASN A 196 28.62 19.67 -16.34
C ASN A 196 30.01 20.25 -16.68
N ASP A 197 30.42 20.12 -17.94
CA ASP A 197 31.59 20.78 -18.52
C ASP A 197 31.50 22.31 -18.40
N LYS A 198 32.59 22.93 -17.96
CA LYS A 198 32.70 24.36 -17.69
C LYS A 198 33.02 25.18 -18.94
N ASP A 199 33.59 24.56 -19.97
CA ASP A 199 33.96 25.26 -21.20
C ASP A 199 32.74 25.39 -22.14
N THR A 200 31.78 24.46 -22.05
CA THR A 200 30.53 24.48 -22.80
C THR A 200 29.49 25.47 -22.23
N LYS A 201 29.50 26.71 -22.75
CA LYS A 201 28.51 27.75 -22.43
C LYS A 201 27.14 27.54 -23.11
N LYS A 202 26.45 26.44 -22.79
CA LYS A 202 25.08 26.14 -23.25
C LYS A 202 24.11 26.04 -22.08
N ILE A 203 22.88 26.52 -22.27
CA ILE A 203 21.77 26.27 -21.34
C ILE A 203 20.55 25.81 -22.13
N ILE A 204 19.94 24.71 -21.68
CA ILE A 204 18.79 24.08 -22.33
C ILE A 204 17.59 24.24 -21.42
N TYR A 205 16.53 24.84 -21.94
CA TYR A 205 15.28 25.05 -21.25
C TYR A 205 14.25 23.99 -21.65
N ILE A 206 13.70 23.29 -20.65
CA ILE A 206 12.62 22.32 -20.80
C ILE A 206 11.37 22.97 -20.20
N PRO A 207 10.42 23.43 -21.04
CA PRO A 207 9.11 23.87 -20.56
C PRO A 207 8.44 22.74 -19.78
N LEU A 208 7.97 23.03 -18.57
CA LEU A 208 7.33 22.06 -17.69
C LEU A 208 6.01 22.63 -17.17
N PRO A 209 4.89 22.42 -17.92
CA PRO A 209 3.57 22.88 -17.53
C PRO A 209 3.03 22.22 -16.24
N ARG A 210 1.99 22.81 -15.66
CA ARG A 210 1.21 22.27 -14.54
C ARG A 210 0.68 20.87 -14.90
N ARG A 211 0.67 19.93 -13.94
CA ARG A 211 0.33 18.49 -14.04
C ARG A 211 1.22 17.63 -14.93
N TRP A 212 2.32 18.15 -15.48
CA TRP A 212 3.25 17.34 -16.26
C TRP A 212 4.23 16.59 -15.36
N MET A 213 4.64 15.40 -15.81
CA MET A 213 5.76 14.66 -15.27
C MET A 213 6.96 14.78 -16.21
N ILE A 214 8.16 14.89 -15.62
CA ILE A 214 9.44 14.70 -16.30
C ILE A 214 10.24 13.59 -15.62
N VAL A 215 10.89 12.76 -16.42
CA VAL A 215 11.92 11.81 -15.97
C VAL A 215 13.26 12.24 -16.59
N LEU A 216 14.30 12.36 -15.76
CA LEU A 216 15.69 12.48 -16.20
C LEU A 216 16.39 11.13 -15.98
N TYR A 217 17.02 10.62 -17.04
CA TYR A 217 17.81 9.38 -17.09
C TYR A 217 18.98 9.55 -18.07
N GLY A 218 19.91 8.60 -18.16
CA GLY A 218 21.05 8.66 -19.09
C GLY A 218 21.86 9.96 -19.01
N ASP A 219 22.27 10.50 -20.15
CA ASP A 219 23.11 11.70 -20.20
C ASP A 219 22.47 12.90 -19.48
N ALA A 220 21.17 13.15 -19.67
CA ALA A 220 20.45 14.24 -19.00
C ALA A 220 20.42 14.11 -17.46
N ARG A 221 20.61 12.91 -16.92
CA ARG A 221 20.73 12.62 -15.48
C ARG A 221 22.14 12.82 -14.93
N TYR A 222 23.16 12.46 -15.72
CA TYR A 222 24.55 12.32 -15.26
C TYR A 222 25.48 13.46 -15.74
N GLU A 223 25.31 13.91 -16.97
CA GLU A 223 26.19 14.90 -17.63
C GLU A 223 25.65 16.34 -17.56
N TYR A 224 24.42 16.54 -17.09
CA TYR A 224 23.78 17.85 -16.99
C TYR A 224 23.39 18.19 -15.55
N LYS A 225 23.76 19.39 -15.11
CA LYS A 225 23.23 20.01 -13.90
C LYS A 225 21.83 20.53 -14.19
N HIS A 226 20.86 20.16 -13.36
CA HIS A 226 19.50 20.65 -13.44
C HIS A 226 19.24 21.79 -12.44
N ALA A 227 18.39 22.75 -12.83
CA ALA A 227 18.07 23.94 -12.06
C ALA A 227 16.66 24.46 -12.35
N ILE A 228 16.09 25.23 -11.42
CA ILE A 228 14.91 26.07 -11.65
C ILE A 228 15.33 27.50 -11.34
N GLN A 229 15.26 28.40 -12.32
CA GLN A 229 15.70 29.79 -12.14
C GLN A 229 14.60 30.65 -11.49
N ARG A 230 15.00 31.73 -10.81
CA ARG A 230 14.08 32.63 -10.09
C ARG A 230 12.99 33.20 -11.00
N GLN A 231 13.36 33.64 -12.20
CA GLN A 231 12.40 34.23 -13.14
C GLN A 231 11.43 33.22 -13.77
N HIS A 232 11.63 31.91 -13.56
CA HIS A 232 10.72 30.85 -14.03
C HIS A 232 9.75 30.37 -12.93
N ILE A 233 9.67 31.10 -11.80
CA ILE A 233 8.66 30.94 -10.74
C ILE A 233 7.86 32.25 -10.69
N SER A 234 6.72 32.27 -11.40
CA SER A 234 5.76 33.39 -11.42
C SER A 234 4.89 33.42 -10.15
N GLU A 235 4.42 32.25 -9.72
CA GLU A 235 3.45 32.05 -8.64
C GLU A 235 3.88 30.90 -7.71
N ARG A 236 2.95 30.32 -6.95
CA ARG A 236 3.24 29.14 -6.13
C ARG A 236 3.38 27.92 -7.03
N ARG A 237 4.43 27.13 -6.80
CA ARG A 237 4.71 25.88 -7.53
C ARG A 237 5.13 24.80 -6.55
N ILE A 238 4.55 23.62 -6.67
CA ILE A 238 5.04 22.43 -5.96
C ILE A 238 5.67 21.46 -6.96
N ALA A 239 6.79 20.86 -6.59
CA ALA A 239 7.39 19.74 -7.30
C ALA A 239 7.43 18.51 -6.39
N ILE A 240 6.89 17.38 -6.85
CA ILE A 240 7.05 16.10 -6.17
C ILE A 240 8.17 15.35 -6.89
N THR A 241 9.30 15.14 -6.22
CA THR A 241 10.45 14.42 -6.78
C THR A 241 10.58 13.04 -6.15
N PHE A 242 10.58 11.99 -6.97
CA PHE A 242 10.83 10.61 -6.54
C PHE A 242 12.23 10.18 -6.94
N ARG A 243 12.88 9.39 -6.07
CA ARG A 243 14.22 8.81 -6.32
C ARG A 243 14.24 7.32 -6.01
N GLU A 244 14.90 6.56 -6.86
CA GLU A 244 15.28 5.15 -6.63
C GLU A 244 16.73 5.05 -6.11
N LEU A 245 17.10 3.91 -5.51
CA LEU A 245 18.51 3.62 -5.19
C LEU A 245 19.30 3.31 -6.45
N THR A 246 20.61 3.57 -6.43
CA THR A 246 21.50 3.13 -7.49
C THR A 246 21.60 1.59 -7.54
N GLY A 247 21.24 1.02 -8.69
CA GLY A 247 21.39 -0.41 -8.98
C GLY A 247 22.67 -0.76 -9.74
N LYS A 248 23.52 0.23 -10.11
CA LYS A 248 24.61 0.05 -11.10
C LYS A 248 26.03 0.06 -10.54
N THR A 249 26.23 0.27 -9.25
CA THR A 249 27.55 0.15 -8.60
C THR A 249 27.53 -0.99 -7.58
N GLU A 250 28.21 -2.08 -7.94
CA GLU A 250 28.34 -3.33 -7.16
C GLU A 250 29.07 -3.18 -5.81
N THR A 251 29.39 -1.97 -5.36
CA THR A 251 29.94 -1.74 -4.03
C THR A 251 28.83 -1.56 -3.01
N PHE A 252 27.98 -0.52 -3.11
CA PHE A 252 27.03 -0.23 -2.03
C PHE A 252 26.00 -1.33 -1.81
N SER A 253 25.37 -1.85 -2.87
CA SER A 253 24.33 -2.89 -2.76
C SER A 253 24.86 -4.27 -2.38
N VAL A 254 26.14 -4.57 -2.63
CA VAL A 254 26.78 -5.84 -2.26
C VAL A 254 27.36 -5.76 -0.85
N GLU A 255 28.04 -4.67 -0.49
CA GLU A 255 28.57 -4.42 0.85
C GLU A 255 27.46 -4.20 1.90
N ASN A 256 26.30 -3.68 1.49
CA ASN A 256 25.18 -3.31 2.38
C ASN A 256 23.87 -3.96 1.94
N LYS A 257 23.90 -5.21 1.45
CA LYS A 257 22.74 -5.92 0.90
C LYS A 257 21.52 -5.90 1.81
N ASP A 258 21.68 -6.22 3.09
CA ASP A 258 20.57 -6.24 4.06
C ASP A 258 19.94 -4.85 4.25
N LEU A 259 20.76 -3.80 4.21
CA LEU A 259 20.30 -2.41 4.28
C LEU A 259 19.57 -1.99 3.00
N TYR A 260 20.06 -2.41 1.83
CA TYR A 260 19.40 -2.18 0.54
C TYR A 260 18.01 -2.84 0.52
N GLU A 261 17.94 -4.14 0.83
CA GLU A 261 16.67 -4.88 0.89
C GLU A 261 15.70 -4.28 1.91
N LYS A 262 16.20 -3.82 3.07
CA LYS A 262 15.40 -3.11 4.08
C LYS A 262 14.86 -1.78 3.57
N ILE A 263 15.67 -0.96 2.90
CA ILE A 263 15.22 0.33 2.35
C ILE A 263 14.15 0.10 1.27
N ILE A 264 14.36 -0.88 0.37
CA ILE A 264 13.36 -1.26 -0.64
C ILE A 264 12.07 -1.78 -0.02
N ARG A 265 12.16 -2.62 1.04
CA ARG A 265 11.00 -3.12 1.80
C ARG A 265 10.21 -1.96 2.41
N ILE A 266 10.90 -0.99 3.00
CA ILE A 266 10.26 0.20 3.57
C ILE A 266 9.63 1.09 2.49
N GLY A 267 10.29 1.28 1.34
CA GLY A 267 9.76 2.10 0.24
C GLY A 267 8.46 1.59 -0.40
N LYS A 268 8.16 0.29 -0.23
CA LYS A 268 6.88 -0.32 -0.65
C LYS A 268 5.73 -0.09 0.34
N ARG A 269 5.99 0.50 1.51
CA ARG A 269 4.99 0.84 2.53
C ARG A 269 4.35 2.19 2.18
N PHE A 270 3.04 2.33 2.37
CA PHE A 270 2.30 3.58 2.13
C PHE A 270 1.82 4.26 3.43
N THR A 271 2.60 4.12 4.50
CA THR A 271 2.32 4.62 5.87
C THR A 271 3.32 5.70 6.32
N GLY A 272 4.03 6.32 5.37
CA GLY A 272 5.10 7.27 5.61
C GLY A 272 4.65 8.61 6.16
N ILE A 273 5.36 9.11 7.18
CA ILE A 273 5.23 10.49 7.70
C ILE A 273 6.47 11.31 7.35
N SER A 274 6.32 12.62 7.13
CA SER A 274 7.45 13.46 6.76
C SER A 274 8.47 13.59 7.89
N VAL A 275 9.73 13.84 7.55
CA VAL A 275 10.80 14.12 8.54
C VAL A 275 10.41 15.28 9.47
N GLY A 276 9.67 16.28 8.97
CA GLY A 276 9.19 17.41 9.77
C GLY A 276 8.13 17.00 10.79
N ARG A 277 7.14 16.20 10.39
CA ARG A 277 6.13 15.61 11.29
C ARG A 277 6.80 14.76 12.37
N PHE A 278 7.74 13.92 11.96
CA PHE A 278 8.49 13.04 12.85
C PHE A 278 9.28 13.82 13.92
N GLU A 279 10.03 14.85 13.51
CA GLU A 279 10.78 15.70 14.43
C GLU A 279 9.85 16.51 15.36
N LYS A 280 8.67 16.94 14.89
CA LYS A 280 7.65 17.59 15.74
C LYS A 280 7.13 16.66 16.84
N ILE A 281 6.62 15.47 16.49
CA ILE A 281 6.09 14.48 17.44
C ILE A 281 7.12 14.18 18.55
N VAL A 282 8.38 13.98 18.15
CA VAL A 282 9.49 13.70 19.09
C VAL A 282 9.76 14.88 20.02
N ASN A 283 9.76 16.11 19.52
CA ASN A 283 10.05 17.29 20.33
C ASN A 283 8.91 17.62 21.31
N GLU A 284 7.65 17.54 20.87
CA GLU A 284 6.47 17.73 21.73
C GLU A 284 6.47 16.68 22.85
N THR A 285 6.67 15.42 22.49
CA THR A 285 6.74 14.32 23.46
C THR A 285 7.88 14.51 24.47
N ASN A 286 9.09 14.87 24.01
CA ASN A 286 10.22 15.13 24.90
C ASN A 286 9.97 16.33 25.84
N SER A 287 9.26 17.37 25.38
CA SER A 287 8.84 18.49 26.24
C SER A 287 7.91 17.99 27.34
N MET A 288 6.89 17.21 26.98
CA MET A 288 5.92 16.65 27.93
C MET A 288 6.54 15.64 28.91
N ILE A 289 7.63 14.95 28.54
CA ILE A 289 8.40 14.10 29.45
C ILE A 289 9.16 14.94 30.48
N ASN A 290 9.78 16.06 30.05
CA ASN A 290 10.49 16.96 30.97
C ASN A 290 9.53 17.66 31.95
N ASP A 291 8.33 18.04 31.49
CA ASP A 291 7.28 18.62 32.35
C ASP A 291 6.63 17.59 33.31
N LYS A 292 6.86 16.28 33.10
CA LYS A 292 6.32 15.19 33.94
C LYS A 292 7.32 14.58 34.93
N MET A 293 8.50 15.17 35.15
CA MET A 293 9.43 14.70 36.18
C MET A 293 9.01 14.99 37.64
N GLU A 294 7.81 15.55 37.86
CA GLU A 294 7.12 15.58 39.16
C GLU A 294 5.68 15.05 39.05
N THR A 295 5.48 13.72 39.01
CA THR A 295 4.41 13.00 39.75
C THR A 295 4.45 11.48 39.61
N ASP A 296 4.60 10.82 40.76
CA ASP A 296 4.08 9.52 41.21
C ASP A 296 4.34 8.20 40.46
N THR A 297 5.22 7.42 41.11
CA THR A 297 5.13 5.98 41.41
C THR A 297 3.81 5.25 41.13
N LEU A 298 3.89 4.16 40.35
CA LEU A 298 2.94 3.04 40.34
C LEU A 298 3.71 1.73 40.08
N SER A 299 4.09 1.01 41.15
CA SER A 299 4.89 -0.24 41.07
C SER A 299 4.59 -1.21 42.22
N LEU A 300 3.32 -1.33 42.63
CA LEU A 300 2.94 -1.97 43.90
C LEU A 300 1.61 -2.75 43.87
N GLN A 301 1.09 -3.13 42.69
CA GLN A 301 -0.19 -3.84 42.55
C GLN A 301 -0.16 -5.14 41.73
N GLU A 302 0.92 -5.46 41.00
CA GLU A 302 0.99 -6.72 40.24
C GLU A 302 1.14 -7.97 41.13
N ASP A 303 1.97 -7.90 42.18
CA ASP A 303 2.23 -9.05 43.06
C ASP A 303 0.98 -9.50 43.84
N GLN A 304 0.12 -8.56 44.27
CA GLN A 304 -1.11 -8.87 45.01
C GLN A 304 -2.19 -9.56 44.15
N LEU A 305 -2.25 -9.25 42.86
CA LEU A 305 -3.15 -9.93 41.92
C LEU A 305 -2.71 -11.37 41.66
N LYS A 306 -1.39 -11.62 41.72
CA LYS A 306 -0.80 -12.95 41.51
C LYS A 306 -1.10 -13.91 42.67
N GLU A 307 -0.90 -13.49 43.92
CA GLU A 307 -1.25 -14.29 45.11
C GLU A 307 -2.75 -14.64 45.20
N LEU A 308 -3.63 -13.71 44.80
CA LEU A 308 -5.08 -13.93 44.81
C LEU A 308 -5.53 -14.97 43.76
N PHE A 309 -4.83 -15.02 42.63
CA PHE A 309 -5.09 -15.97 41.55
C PHE A 309 -4.62 -17.39 41.90
N GLU A 310 -3.41 -17.50 42.47
CA GLU A 310 -2.80 -18.78 42.88
C GLU A 310 -3.59 -19.48 44.01
N SER A 311 -4.15 -18.72 44.94
CA SER A 311 -4.87 -19.27 46.11
C SER A 311 -6.28 -19.81 45.83
N THR A 312 -6.93 -19.39 44.74
CA THR A 312 -8.35 -19.70 44.49
C THR A 312 -8.60 -20.93 43.61
N TYR A 313 -7.68 -21.24 42.67
CA TYR A 313 -7.92 -22.22 41.61
C TYR A 313 -7.09 -23.51 41.68
N GLN A 314 -6.12 -23.57 42.61
CA GLN A 314 -5.13 -24.66 42.72
C GLN A 314 -5.74 -26.07 42.83
N THR A 315 -6.92 -26.22 43.44
CA THR A 315 -7.56 -27.52 43.72
C THR A 315 -8.41 -28.08 42.58
N LYS A 316 -8.63 -27.33 41.49
CA LYS A 316 -9.36 -27.80 40.29
C LYS A 316 -8.58 -27.66 38.98
N ILE A 317 -7.57 -26.80 38.94
CA ILE A 317 -6.79 -26.49 37.71
C ILE A 317 -5.42 -27.21 37.69
N SER A 318 -5.10 -28.03 38.69
CA SER A 318 -3.80 -28.74 38.82
C SER A 318 -3.46 -29.75 37.69
N SER A 319 -4.38 -30.04 36.78
CA SER A 319 -4.17 -30.87 35.58
C SER A 319 -4.14 -30.07 34.25
N PHE A 320 -4.09 -28.73 34.32
CA PHE A 320 -4.17 -27.86 33.15
C PHE A 320 -2.90 -27.00 33.03
N GLU A 321 -2.46 -26.80 31.80
CA GLU A 321 -1.40 -25.89 31.42
C GLU A 321 -2.02 -24.53 31.10
N MET A 322 -1.59 -23.49 31.82
CA MET A 322 -2.07 -22.12 31.64
C MET A 322 -1.31 -21.46 30.48
N ILE A 323 -2.03 -21.07 29.42
CA ILE A 323 -1.41 -20.33 28.30
C ILE A 323 -1.28 -18.85 28.65
N ASN A 324 -2.32 -18.30 29.28
CA ASN A 324 -2.45 -16.89 29.64
C ASN A 324 -3.43 -16.76 30.84
N PRO A 325 -3.61 -15.58 31.44
CA PRO A 325 -4.46 -15.40 32.63
C PRO A 325 -5.96 -15.70 32.46
N SER A 326 -6.45 -15.94 31.24
CA SER A 326 -7.86 -16.26 30.97
C SER A 326 -8.09 -17.65 30.37
N THR A 327 -7.03 -18.35 29.93
CA THR A 327 -7.11 -19.51 29.05
C THR A 327 -6.20 -20.66 29.48
N TYR A 328 -6.77 -21.87 29.54
CA TYR A 328 -6.07 -23.10 29.97
C TYR A 328 -6.34 -24.27 29.00
N ILE A 329 -5.35 -25.16 28.86
CA ILE A 329 -5.40 -26.40 28.05
C ILE A 329 -5.10 -27.61 28.93
N ILE A 330 -5.73 -28.76 28.66
CA ILE A 330 -5.33 -30.05 29.26
C ILE A 330 -4.15 -30.64 28.49
N ASN A 331 -3.03 -30.90 29.17
CA ASN A 331 -1.87 -31.57 28.57
C ASN A 331 -2.02 -33.10 28.65
N SER A 332 -2.90 -33.63 27.80
CA SER A 332 -2.92 -35.02 27.31
C SER A 332 -3.88 -35.08 26.11
N ASP A 333 -3.33 -35.22 24.91
CA ASP A 333 -4.05 -35.35 23.63
C ASP A 333 -5.24 -34.38 23.46
N LYS A 334 -4.93 -33.08 23.46
CA LYS A 334 -5.76 -31.91 23.06
C LYS A 334 -7.28 -32.19 22.93
N LYS A 335 -8.03 -32.03 24.02
CA LYS A 335 -9.50 -32.12 24.00
C LYS A 335 -10.26 -30.95 24.60
N TYR A 336 -9.67 -30.12 25.45
CA TYR A 336 -10.43 -29.08 26.16
C TYR A 336 -9.69 -27.76 26.25
N LEU A 337 -10.38 -26.68 25.85
CA LEU A 337 -10.00 -25.29 26.05
C LEU A 337 -10.92 -24.67 27.11
N ILE A 338 -10.37 -24.24 28.23
CA ILE A 338 -11.12 -23.48 29.26
C ILE A 338 -10.84 -22.00 29.07
N LYS A 339 -11.89 -21.18 28.97
CA LYS A 339 -11.79 -19.72 28.80
C LYS A 339 -12.70 -18.96 29.76
N LEU A 340 -12.15 -17.93 30.41
CA LEU A 340 -12.82 -17.04 31.35
C LEU A 340 -13.32 -15.77 30.63
N PHE A 341 -14.59 -15.39 30.82
CA PHE A 341 -15.22 -14.22 30.18
C PHE A 341 -15.94 -13.33 31.21
N PRO A 342 -15.73 -11.99 31.24
CA PRO A 342 -16.49 -11.09 32.11
C PRO A 342 -17.98 -11.00 31.75
N HIS A 343 -18.88 -11.07 32.75
CA HIS A 343 -20.33 -10.87 32.58
C HIS A 343 -20.68 -9.45 32.05
N SER A 344 -19.78 -8.48 32.24
CA SER A 344 -20.01 -7.08 31.83
C SER A 344 -20.01 -6.86 30.32
N LEU A 345 -19.52 -7.84 29.52
CA LEU A 345 -19.34 -7.70 28.07
C LEU A 345 -20.41 -8.43 27.24
N ILE A 346 -21.09 -9.43 27.81
CA ILE A 346 -22.12 -10.21 27.11
C ILE A 346 -23.00 -10.95 28.12
N SER A 347 -24.31 -11.01 27.89
CA SER A 347 -25.20 -11.80 28.77
C SER A 347 -25.06 -13.31 28.51
N LEU A 348 -25.37 -14.14 29.51
CA LEU A 348 -25.34 -15.60 29.37
C LEU A 348 -26.22 -16.10 28.22
N GLU A 349 -27.37 -15.47 28.00
CA GLU A 349 -28.34 -15.78 26.93
C GLU A 349 -27.79 -15.42 25.54
N GLN A 350 -27.14 -14.27 25.41
CA GLN A 350 -26.44 -13.87 24.18
C GLN A 350 -25.27 -14.81 23.88
N LEU A 351 -24.50 -15.16 24.91
CA LEU A 351 -23.36 -16.06 24.81
C LEU A 351 -23.80 -17.46 24.35
N GLN A 352 -24.88 -18.00 24.94
CA GLN A 352 -25.52 -19.26 24.53
C GLN A 352 -26.05 -19.21 23.09
N THR A 353 -26.65 -18.10 22.68
CA THR A 353 -27.12 -17.88 21.30
C THR A 353 -25.96 -17.91 20.29
N ILE A 354 -24.82 -17.31 20.62
CA ILE A 354 -23.64 -17.35 19.75
C ILE A 354 -23.06 -18.75 19.68
N LEU A 355 -22.82 -19.41 20.83
CA LEU A 355 -22.25 -20.76 20.92
C LEU A 355 -23.08 -21.79 20.13
N SER A 356 -24.38 -21.86 20.41
CA SER A 356 -25.32 -22.75 19.70
C SER A 356 -25.34 -22.51 18.19
N SER A 357 -25.10 -21.27 17.74
CA SER A 357 -25.01 -20.95 16.31
C SER A 357 -23.68 -21.34 15.65
N CYS A 358 -22.65 -21.67 16.44
CA CYS A 358 -21.32 -22.07 15.95
C CYS A 358 -21.12 -23.59 15.94
N GLN A 359 -22.10 -24.38 16.42
CA GLN A 359 -22.06 -25.86 16.44
C GLN A 359 -20.83 -26.45 17.18
N LEU A 360 -20.34 -25.75 18.20
CA LEU A 360 -19.30 -26.26 19.08
C LEU A 360 -19.88 -27.33 20.04
N ASN A 361 -19.01 -28.13 20.65
CA ASN A 361 -19.34 -28.93 21.84
C ASN A 361 -18.83 -28.16 23.06
N GLU A 362 -19.72 -27.57 23.84
CA GLU A 362 -19.33 -26.79 25.03
C GLU A 362 -20.01 -27.21 26.33
N THR A 363 -19.39 -26.83 27.44
CA THR A 363 -20.00 -26.81 28.77
C THR A 363 -19.76 -25.45 29.41
N ILE A 364 -20.84 -24.71 29.64
CA ILE A 364 -20.79 -23.39 30.30
C ILE A 364 -20.96 -23.58 31.81
N LEU A 365 -19.98 -23.12 32.58
CA LEU A 365 -20.03 -23.06 34.04
C LEU A 365 -20.18 -21.61 34.48
N ASN A 366 -21.29 -21.29 35.13
CA ASN A 366 -21.53 -19.98 35.73
C ASN A 366 -20.93 -19.95 37.14
N THR A 367 -20.07 -18.97 37.44
CA THR A 367 -19.43 -18.86 38.78
C THR A 367 -19.72 -17.50 39.42
N SER A 368 -19.85 -17.49 40.74
CA SER A 368 -20.21 -16.30 41.53
C SER A 368 -19.03 -15.39 41.87
N ILE A 369 -17.80 -15.78 41.49
CA ILE A 369 -16.56 -15.08 41.86
C ILE A 369 -16.09 -14.27 40.66
N ASN A 370 -15.82 -12.98 40.87
CA ASN A 370 -15.44 -11.98 39.86
C ASN A 370 -16.41 -11.76 38.69
N GLN A 371 -17.66 -12.26 38.78
CA GLN A 371 -18.67 -12.12 37.72
C GLN A 371 -18.15 -12.59 36.35
N SER A 372 -17.66 -13.83 36.27
CA SER A 372 -17.16 -14.42 35.02
C SER A 372 -17.89 -15.70 34.61
N HIS A 373 -18.24 -15.77 33.33
CA HIS A 373 -18.66 -17.00 32.65
C HIS A 373 -17.42 -17.83 32.33
N ILE A 374 -17.42 -19.12 32.68
CA ILE A 374 -16.36 -20.06 32.29
C ILE A 374 -16.94 -20.93 31.18
N ILE A 375 -16.33 -20.90 30.00
CA ILE A 375 -16.69 -21.80 28.90
C ILE A 375 -15.60 -22.86 28.77
N ILE A 376 -15.99 -24.12 28.82
CA ILE A 376 -15.16 -25.25 28.46
C ILE A 376 -15.59 -25.68 27.06
N ILE A 377 -14.70 -25.57 26.09
CA ILE A 377 -14.96 -26.00 24.70
C ILE A 377 -14.20 -27.31 24.49
N ASP A 378 -14.93 -28.36 24.09
CA ASP A 378 -14.33 -29.59 23.59
C ASP A 378 -13.83 -29.30 22.16
N TYR A 379 -12.52 -29.29 22.00
CA TYR A 379 -11.84 -28.84 20.79
C TYR A 379 -10.84 -29.90 20.35
N ASP A 380 -11.19 -30.56 19.23
CA ASP A 380 -10.32 -31.47 18.50
C ASP A 380 -9.60 -30.69 17.39
N ASN A 381 -8.32 -30.99 17.16
CA ASN A 381 -7.39 -30.09 16.47
C ASN A 381 -7.47 -30.23 14.93
N ASN A 382 -8.70 -30.15 14.39
CA ASN A 382 -9.05 -30.40 13.00
C ASN A 382 -9.65 -29.15 12.29
N LEU A 383 -9.66 -29.17 10.95
CA LEU A 383 -10.05 -28.03 10.11
C LEU A 383 -11.49 -27.54 10.33
N SER A 384 -12.39 -28.43 10.82
CA SER A 384 -13.77 -28.09 11.14
C SER A 384 -13.84 -27.24 12.41
N ALA A 385 -13.17 -27.68 13.47
CA ALA A 385 -13.14 -26.98 14.75
C ALA A 385 -12.48 -25.59 14.64
N ASN A 386 -11.45 -25.43 13.79
CA ASN A 386 -10.85 -24.14 13.48
C ASN A 386 -11.87 -23.15 12.91
N LYS A 387 -12.67 -23.59 11.93
CA LYS A 387 -13.70 -22.75 11.29
C LYS A 387 -14.82 -22.38 12.27
N GLN A 388 -15.26 -23.32 13.11
CA GLN A 388 -16.25 -23.07 14.15
C GLN A 388 -15.75 -22.08 15.21
N MET A 389 -14.48 -22.19 15.63
CA MET A 389 -13.84 -21.24 16.54
C MET A 389 -13.69 -19.84 15.90
N GLY A 390 -13.31 -19.77 14.62
CA GLY A 390 -13.25 -18.51 13.87
C GLY A 390 -14.61 -17.81 13.79
N HIS A 391 -15.67 -18.57 13.47
CA HIS A 391 -17.04 -18.07 13.41
C HIS A 391 -17.55 -17.59 14.78
N PHE A 392 -17.24 -18.33 15.86
CA PHE A 392 -17.53 -17.91 17.23
C PHE A 392 -16.88 -16.56 17.57
N LEU A 393 -15.59 -16.40 17.27
CA LEU A 393 -14.87 -15.15 17.53
C LEU A 393 -15.41 -13.99 16.70
N ALA A 394 -15.83 -14.21 15.46
CA ALA A 394 -16.40 -13.18 14.59
C ALA A 394 -17.80 -12.73 15.06
N ARG A 395 -18.72 -13.67 15.31
CA ARG A 395 -20.06 -13.36 15.84
C ARG A 395 -20.05 -12.71 17.21
N TRP A 396 -19.09 -13.05 18.05
CA TRP A 396 -18.90 -12.41 19.34
C TRP A 396 -18.33 -10.98 19.25
N ARG A 397 -17.46 -10.68 18.27
CA ARG A 397 -17.09 -9.29 17.94
C ARG A 397 -18.32 -8.48 17.53
N LEU A 398 -19.25 -9.07 16.78
CA LEU A 398 -20.53 -8.44 16.41
C LEU A 398 -21.50 -8.26 17.59
N ALA A 399 -21.43 -9.09 18.62
CA ALA A 399 -22.24 -8.91 19.83
C ALA A 399 -21.67 -7.84 20.78
N THR A 400 -20.34 -7.84 21.00
CA THR A 400 -19.65 -6.84 21.84
C THR A 400 -19.67 -5.44 21.22
N ARG A 401 -19.76 -5.32 19.88
CA ARG A 401 -20.03 -4.09 19.10
C ARG A 401 -21.00 -3.11 19.77
N ASN A 402 -22.16 -3.61 20.21
CA ASN A 402 -23.25 -2.76 20.71
C ASN A 402 -23.02 -2.25 22.14
N ILE A 403 -22.19 -2.93 22.92
CA ILE A 403 -21.85 -2.58 24.32
C ILE A 403 -20.60 -1.71 24.35
N LEU A 404 -19.62 -2.01 23.50
CA LEU A 404 -18.42 -1.20 23.31
C LEU A 404 -18.79 0.21 22.82
N LYS A 405 -19.73 0.36 21.88
CA LYS A 405 -20.16 1.67 21.35
C LYS A 405 -20.52 2.71 22.43
N SER A 406 -21.09 2.30 23.57
CA SER A 406 -21.47 3.22 24.66
C SER A 406 -20.41 3.37 25.76
N SER A 407 -19.56 2.36 25.97
CA SER A 407 -18.44 2.46 26.93
C SER A 407 -17.27 3.28 26.38
N LEU A 408 -17.13 3.31 25.06
CA LEU A 408 -15.92 3.76 24.40
C LEU A 408 -15.87 5.28 24.12
N GLU A 409 -16.62 6.22 24.76
CA GLU A 409 -16.91 7.60 24.22
C GLU A 409 -16.16 8.92 24.74
N ASN A 410 -14.98 8.98 25.41
CA ASN A 410 -14.30 10.24 25.92
C ASN A 410 -12.71 10.42 26.16
N SER A 411 -11.74 9.49 25.98
CA SER A 411 -10.26 9.61 26.29
C SER A 411 -9.12 8.91 25.46
N LEU A 412 -9.31 8.19 24.35
CA LEU A 412 -8.37 8.12 23.20
C LEU A 412 -8.23 9.53 22.58
N ASN A 413 -7.89 10.47 23.46
CA ASN A 413 -7.73 11.87 23.24
C ASN A 413 -6.25 12.15 22.99
N GLU A 414 -5.94 13.39 22.63
CA GLU A 414 -4.56 13.83 22.39
C GLU A 414 -3.61 13.49 23.55
N GLN A 415 -4.09 13.55 24.80
CA GLN A 415 -3.30 13.22 25.99
C GLN A 415 -2.92 11.73 26.08
N TRP A 416 -3.78 10.80 25.64
CA TRP A 416 -3.45 9.37 25.59
C TRP A 416 -2.46 9.06 24.47
N PHE A 417 -2.67 9.62 23.27
CA PHE A 417 -1.71 9.49 22.16
C PHE A 417 -0.33 10.01 22.56
N ASN A 418 -0.28 11.17 23.22
CA ASN A 418 0.96 11.76 23.74
C ASN A 418 1.64 10.88 24.82
N GLN A 419 0.87 10.15 25.63
CA GLN A 419 1.43 9.16 26.57
C GLN A 419 2.03 7.95 25.84
N GLN A 420 1.34 7.40 24.83
CA GLN A 420 1.88 6.29 24.05
C GLN A 420 3.12 6.69 23.23
N TYR A 421 3.11 7.87 22.60
CA TYR A 421 4.30 8.45 21.99
C TYR A 421 5.46 8.56 23.00
N ALA A 422 5.20 9.01 24.24
CA ALA A 422 6.21 9.10 25.31
C ALA A 422 6.79 7.74 25.71
N MET A 423 5.95 6.72 25.87
CA MET A 423 6.41 5.36 26.19
C MET A 423 7.29 4.79 25.06
N ILE A 424 6.86 4.92 23.81
CA ILE A 424 7.60 4.42 22.63
C ILE A 424 8.94 5.16 22.46
N ILE A 425 8.98 6.48 22.68
CA ILE A 425 10.20 7.29 22.63
C ILE A 425 11.19 6.93 23.75
N ASN A 426 10.70 6.78 24.99
CA ASN A 426 11.55 6.48 26.14
C ASN A 426 12.25 5.12 26.06
N LYS A 427 11.64 4.12 25.43
CA LYS A 427 12.24 2.79 25.24
C LYS A 427 13.38 2.75 24.19
N LYS A 428 13.59 3.81 23.39
CA LYS A 428 14.73 3.96 22.45
C LYS A 428 14.99 2.78 21.47
N LYS A 429 13.97 1.98 21.15
CA LYS A 429 14.03 0.79 20.29
C LYS A 429 14.40 1.11 18.83
N ASN A 430 14.82 0.09 18.08
CA ASN A 430 14.99 0.21 16.62
C ASN A 430 13.65 0.36 15.89
N SER A 431 12.61 -0.27 16.42
CA SER A 431 11.22 -0.24 15.91
C SER A 431 10.45 1.06 16.17
N TYR A 432 10.95 1.94 17.04
CA TYR A 432 10.26 3.17 17.45
C TYR A 432 9.75 4.06 16.28
N PRO A 433 10.45 4.24 15.15
CA PRO A 433 9.97 5.12 14.07
C PRO A 433 8.70 4.56 13.42
N PHE A 434 8.67 3.25 13.22
CA PHE A 434 7.55 2.52 12.62
C PHE A 434 6.33 2.53 13.54
N LEU A 435 6.55 2.37 14.85
CA LEU A 435 5.52 2.47 15.87
C LEU A 435 4.92 3.89 15.94
N LEU A 436 5.75 4.95 15.91
CA LEU A 436 5.27 6.33 15.81
C LEU A 436 4.42 6.55 14.55
N SER A 437 4.89 6.07 13.39
CA SER A 437 4.20 6.28 12.10
C SER A 437 2.80 5.68 12.11
N ASN A 438 2.68 4.42 12.53
CA ASN A 438 1.37 3.75 12.59
C ASN A 438 0.48 4.35 13.69
N LEU A 439 1.04 4.75 14.84
CA LEU A 439 0.27 5.41 15.90
C LEU A 439 -0.28 6.77 15.44
N PHE A 440 0.49 7.51 14.63
CA PHE A 440 0.04 8.73 13.98
C PHE A 440 -1.01 8.48 12.89
N THR A 441 -0.86 7.41 12.08
CA THR A 441 -1.91 7.00 11.13
C THR A 441 -3.22 6.72 11.86
N CYS A 442 -3.18 5.98 12.97
CA CYS A 442 -4.35 5.72 13.81
C CYS A 442 -4.96 7.00 14.38
N GLN A 443 -4.11 7.93 14.87
CA GLN A 443 -4.55 9.22 15.37
C GLN A 443 -5.29 10.04 14.30
N GLN A 444 -4.75 10.11 13.08
CA GLN A 444 -5.36 10.81 11.96
C GLN A 444 -6.69 10.17 11.52
N GLN A 445 -6.73 8.84 11.38
CA GLN A 445 -7.96 8.08 11.07
C GLN A 445 -9.07 8.35 12.10
N ILE A 446 -8.72 8.58 13.37
CA ILE A 446 -9.67 8.92 14.43
C ILE A 446 -10.11 10.40 14.37
N THR A 447 -9.20 11.36 14.10
CA THR A 447 -9.58 12.78 14.01
C THR A 447 -10.42 13.13 12.78
N ASP A 448 -10.19 12.49 11.63
CA ASP A 448 -10.82 12.89 10.37
C ASP A 448 -12.25 12.33 10.18
N GLN A 449 -12.71 11.41 11.05
CA GLN A 449 -14.02 10.75 10.90
C GLN A 449 -14.96 10.84 12.14
N CYS A 450 -14.53 11.43 13.26
CA CYS A 450 -15.33 11.44 14.50
C CYS A 450 -15.68 12.85 15.02
N GLU A 451 -16.94 13.27 14.84
CA GLU A 451 -17.59 14.33 15.65
C GLU A 451 -17.92 13.87 17.09
N TYR A 452 -17.63 12.60 17.44
CA TYR A 452 -17.97 11.98 18.72
C TYR A 452 -16.72 11.34 19.34
N GLY A 453 -16.33 11.79 20.55
CA GLY A 453 -15.09 11.38 21.23
C GLY A 453 -15.09 9.93 21.73
N LEU A 454 -13.94 9.38 22.15
CA LEU A 454 -13.82 7.94 22.53
C LEU A 454 -12.92 7.64 23.77
N LEU A 455 -13.27 6.85 24.85
CA LEU A 455 -12.62 6.60 26.21
C LEU A 455 -12.23 5.13 26.44
N TRP A 456 -11.05 4.96 27.04
CA TRP A 456 -10.54 3.71 27.59
C TRP A 456 -9.84 3.97 28.93
N THR A 457 -10.38 3.48 30.04
CA THR A 457 -9.64 3.36 31.32
C THR A 457 -10.16 2.16 32.11
N ASP A 458 -9.59 0.96 31.90
CA ASP A 458 -9.40 0.00 32.99
C ASP A 458 -8.40 -1.12 32.67
N ASN A 459 -7.60 -1.53 33.65
CA ASN A 459 -6.54 -2.53 33.46
C ASN A 459 -7.06 -3.97 33.32
N SER A 460 -8.33 -4.23 33.65
CA SER A 460 -8.98 -5.54 33.52
C SER A 460 -9.22 -5.97 32.06
N GLN A 461 -9.19 -5.04 31.11
CA GLN A 461 -9.33 -5.35 29.67
C GLN A 461 -8.00 -5.72 29.00
N SER A 462 -6.87 -5.61 29.70
CA SER A 462 -5.54 -5.86 29.13
C SER A 462 -5.28 -7.33 28.79
N SER A 463 -5.67 -8.27 29.65
CA SER A 463 -5.51 -9.71 29.42
C SER A 463 -6.23 -10.16 28.15
N TYR A 464 -7.52 -9.84 28.05
CA TYR A 464 -8.38 -10.09 26.90
C TYR A 464 -7.80 -9.69 25.53
N LEU A 465 -7.10 -8.54 25.47
CA LEU A 465 -6.50 -8.03 24.24
C LEU A 465 -5.14 -8.67 23.96
N MET A 466 -4.34 -8.93 25.01
CA MET A 466 -3.11 -9.72 24.91
C MET A 466 -3.40 -11.16 24.46
N ASP A 467 -4.55 -11.73 24.85
CA ASP A 467 -4.98 -13.06 24.46
C ASP A 467 -5.31 -13.12 22.96
N LEU A 468 -6.06 -12.13 22.44
CA LEU A 468 -6.31 -11.97 21.00
C LEU A 468 -4.99 -11.83 20.22
N ALA A 469 -4.07 -10.99 20.71
CA ALA A 469 -2.76 -10.82 20.11
C ALA A 469 -1.91 -12.10 20.16
N SER A 470 -2.00 -12.91 21.21
CA SER A 470 -1.32 -14.21 21.30
C SER A 470 -1.85 -15.22 20.28
N ILE A 471 -3.15 -15.20 19.98
CA ILE A 471 -3.77 -16.02 18.94
C ILE A 471 -3.27 -15.56 17.55
N PHE A 472 -3.14 -14.25 17.32
CA PHE A 472 -2.54 -13.70 16.10
C PHE A 472 -1.01 -13.91 15.99
N LEU A 473 -0.32 -14.28 17.06
CA LEU A 473 1.13 -14.52 17.04
C LEU A 473 1.50 -16.01 16.97
N ASN A 474 0.73 -16.88 17.63
CA ASN A 474 1.11 -18.28 17.84
C ASN A 474 0.55 -19.26 16.79
N ASP A 475 -0.43 -18.86 15.97
CA ASP A 475 -1.13 -19.77 15.05
C ASP A 475 -1.34 -19.15 13.65
N MET A 476 -0.24 -18.69 13.06
CA MET A 476 -0.20 -17.92 11.80
C MET A 476 -0.84 -18.64 10.59
N ASP A 477 -0.79 -19.97 10.54
CA ASP A 477 -1.40 -20.74 9.44
C ASP A 477 -2.93 -20.64 9.46
N ASN A 478 -3.53 -20.53 10.65
CA ASN A 478 -4.98 -20.33 10.83
C ASN A 478 -5.43 -18.87 10.59
N ILE A 479 -4.53 -17.88 10.60
CA ILE A 479 -4.89 -16.49 10.28
C ILE A 479 -5.31 -16.35 8.82
N LYS A 480 -4.67 -17.09 7.91
CA LYS A 480 -5.16 -17.21 6.53
C LYS A 480 -6.57 -17.79 6.48
N GLU A 481 -6.89 -18.81 7.28
CA GLU A 481 -8.26 -19.34 7.35
C GLU A 481 -9.27 -18.34 7.95
N ILE A 482 -8.87 -17.57 8.96
CA ILE A 482 -9.71 -16.53 9.58
C ILE A 482 -10.00 -15.37 8.61
N PHE A 483 -9.03 -14.94 7.80
CA PHE A 483 -9.28 -13.96 6.73
C PHE A 483 -9.95 -14.58 5.48
N ASN A 484 -9.76 -15.88 5.23
CA ASN A 484 -10.48 -16.61 4.17
C ASN A 484 -11.98 -16.76 4.47
N ALA A 485 -12.44 -16.47 5.69
CA ALA A 485 -13.85 -16.21 6.00
C ALA A 485 -14.31 -14.83 5.46
N TYR A 486 -14.03 -14.56 4.18
CA TYR A 486 -14.28 -13.29 3.49
C TYR A 486 -15.74 -12.82 3.58
N GLU A 487 -16.70 -13.73 3.71
CA GLU A 487 -18.14 -13.45 3.72
C GLU A 487 -18.60 -12.47 4.81
N GLU A 488 -17.92 -12.41 5.96
CA GLU A 488 -18.29 -11.49 7.06
C GLU A 488 -17.52 -10.15 6.99
N ILE A 489 -16.30 -10.13 6.43
CA ILE A 489 -15.49 -8.92 6.31
C ILE A 489 -16.02 -8.00 5.21
N VAL A 490 -16.54 -8.55 4.11
CA VAL A 490 -17.15 -7.79 2.99
C VAL A 490 -18.38 -6.98 3.43
N GLN A 491 -19.06 -7.42 4.50
CA GLN A 491 -20.24 -6.73 5.07
C GLN A 491 -19.88 -5.41 5.77
N LEU A 492 -18.61 -5.20 6.14
CA LEU A 492 -18.17 -3.98 6.85
C LEU A 492 -18.09 -2.80 5.87
N ASN A 493 -18.71 -1.67 6.19
CA ASN A 493 -18.58 -0.44 5.41
C ASN A 493 -17.19 0.22 5.60
N ASP A 494 -16.85 1.22 4.79
CA ASP A 494 -15.50 1.82 4.80
C ASP A 494 -15.09 2.39 6.17
N ASN A 495 -16.04 2.92 6.95
CA ASN A 495 -15.78 3.41 8.31
C ASN A 495 -15.57 2.25 9.28
N GLU A 496 -16.28 1.14 9.13
CA GLU A 496 -16.08 -0.08 9.92
C GLU A 496 -14.74 -0.76 9.59
N ILE A 497 -14.31 -0.74 8.32
CA ILE A 497 -12.99 -1.22 7.89
C ILE A 497 -11.89 -0.29 8.42
N ASN A 498 -12.06 1.04 8.33
CA ASN A 498 -11.13 2.01 8.93
C ASN A 498 -11.00 1.81 10.44
N LEU A 499 -12.10 1.59 11.14
CA LEU A 499 -12.12 1.35 12.59
C LEU A 499 -11.42 0.04 12.95
N LEU A 500 -11.65 -1.03 12.18
CA LEU A 500 -10.99 -2.33 12.37
C LEU A 500 -9.48 -2.25 12.10
N ASP A 501 -9.07 -1.58 11.01
CA ASP A 501 -7.66 -1.32 10.68
C ASP A 501 -6.97 -0.50 11.78
N THR A 502 -7.61 0.60 12.22
CA THR A 502 -7.14 1.44 13.33
C THR A 502 -7.01 0.64 14.61
N PHE A 503 -8.01 -0.16 14.98
CA PHE A 503 -8.01 -0.96 16.20
C PHE A 503 -6.90 -2.02 16.18
N VAL A 504 -6.76 -2.78 15.08
CA VAL A 504 -5.71 -3.80 14.95
C VAL A 504 -4.33 -3.16 14.97
N ARG A 505 -4.11 -2.05 14.26
CA ARG A 505 -2.85 -1.28 14.34
C ARG A 505 -2.54 -0.84 15.77
N LEU A 506 -3.50 -0.24 16.48
CA LEU A 506 -3.33 0.19 17.88
C LEU A 506 -2.96 -0.97 18.81
N GLN A 507 -3.64 -2.12 18.71
CA GLN A 507 -3.32 -3.29 19.53
C GLN A 507 -1.92 -3.84 19.24
N LEU A 508 -1.51 -3.90 17.97
CA LEU A 508 -0.16 -4.30 17.60
C LEU A 508 0.92 -3.33 18.10
N ILE A 509 0.67 -2.02 18.03
CA ILE A 509 1.57 -1.00 18.59
C ILE A 509 1.73 -1.19 20.09
N LEU A 510 0.63 -1.35 20.84
CA LEU A 510 0.64 -1.56 22.29
C LEU A 510 1.37 -2.86 22.66
N LEU A 511 1.14 -3.95 21.93
CA LEU A 511 1.79 -5.24 22.13
C LEU A 511 3.32 -5.17 21.95
N ILE A 512 3.80 -4.61 20.82
CA ILE A 512 5.23 -4.44 20.54
C ILE A 512 5.87 -3.49 21.56
N ASN A 513 5.14 -2.45 21.97
CA ASN A 513 5.62 -1.51 22.98
C ASN A 513 5.78 -2.18 24.34
N ASN A 514 4.79 -2.98 24.78
CA ASN A 514 4.77 -3.62 26.09
C ASN A 514 5.72 -4.82 26.19
N ASN A 515 5.70 -5.74 25.22
CA ASN A 515 6.43 -7.03 25.28
C ASN A 515 7.91 -6.96 24.84
N ASP A 516 8.46 -5.76 24.63
CA ASP A 516 9.87 -5.54 24.22
C ASP A 516 10.36 -6.36 23.02
N ILE A 517 9.46 -6.57 22.05
CA ILE A 517 9.76 -7.18 20.75
C ILE A 517 10.64 -6.21 19.92
N ASP A 518 11.90 -6.58 19.69
CA ASP A 518 12.86 -5.85 18.82
C ASP A 518 13.37 -6.75 17.65
N ASP A 519 12.67 -7.86 17.34
CA ASP A 519 12.97 -8.71 16.18
C ASP A 519 12.33 -8.16 14.90
N GLU A 520 13.17 -7.73 13.95
CA GLU A 520 12.75 -7.18 12.66
C GLU A 520 11.90 -8.16 11.84
N LYS A 521 12.08 -9.48 12.00
CA LYS A 521 11.25 -10.48 11.31
C LYS A 521 9.81 -10.51 11.81
N GLN A 522 9.61 -10.32 13.11
CA GLN A 522 8.26 -10.24 13.67
C GLN A 522 7.57 -8.93 13.26
N LEU A 523 8.31 -7.82 13.19
CA LEU A 523 7.81 -6.54 12.67
C LEU A 523 7.37 -6.60 11.21
N ASP A 524 8.13 -7.27 10.34
CA ASP A 524 7.75 -7.45 8.93
C ASP A 524 6.55 -8.40 8.75
N LEU A 525 6.42 -9.43 9.60
CA LEU A 525 5.27 -10.35 9.59
C LEU A 525 3.97 -9.63 9.99
N LEU A 526 4.04 -8.77 11.01
CA LEU A 526 2.92 -7.93 11.45
C LEU A 526 2.54 -6.88 10.39
N GLU A 527 3.51 -6.40 9.61
CA GLU A 527 3.25 -5.54 8.46
C GLU A 527 2.49 -6.28 7.34
N GLN A 528 2.83 -7.53 7.03
CA GLN A 528 2.05 -8.31 6.06
C GLN A 528 0.57 -8.42 6.48
N LEU A 529 0.30 -8.66 7.77
CA LEU A 529 -1.07 -8.67 8.29
C LEU A 529 -1.76 -7.30 8.13
N SER A 530 -1.05 -6.21 8.43
CA SER A 530 -1.55 -4.84 8.25
C SER A 530 -1.81 -4.48 6.77
N SER A 531 -0.95 -4.93 5.86
CA SER A 531 -1.11 -4.77 4.41
C SER A 531 -2.25 -5.64 3.86
N ASN A 532 -2.53 -6.80 4.46
CA ASN A 532 -3.67 -7.64 4.10
C ASN A 532 -5.01 -7.00 4.52
N ILE A 533 -5.07 -6.30 5.66
CA ILE A 533 -6.24 -5.49 6.03
C ILE A 533 -6.42 -4.31 5.06
N PHE A 534 -5.32 -3.70 4.61
CA PHE A 534 -5.36 -2.71 3.53
C PHE A 534 -5.74 -3.32 2.17
N PHE A 535 -5.43 -4.59 1.90
CA PHE A 535 -5.86 -5.30 0.69
C PHE A 535 -7.39 -5.47 0.64
N VAL A 536 -8.02 -5.84 1.76
CA VAL A 536 -9.50 -5.87 1.91
C VAL A 536 -10.13 -4.54 1.51
N ARG A 537 -9.54 -3.41 1.91
CA ARG A 537 -10.02 -2.06 1.53
C ARG A 537 -10.00 -1.82 0.01
N ASN A 538 -9.00 -2.33 -0.71
CA ASN A 538 -8.88 -2.12 -2.17
C ASN A 538 -9.85 -2.99 -2.98
N LEU A 539 -10.39 -4.08 -2.41
CA LEU A 539 -11.44 -4.88 -3.06
C LEU A 539 -12.80 -4.15 -3.11
N LYS A 540 -13.03 -3.16 -2.23
CA LYS A 540 -14.31 -2.44 -2.15
C LYS A 540 -14.40 -1.17 -3.01
N THR A 541 -13.29 -0.68 -3.57
CA THR A 541 -13.22 0.65 -4.20
C THR A 541 -13.68 0.72 -5.66
N LYS A 542 -14.17 -0.37 -6.26
CA LYS A 542 -14.78 -0.35 -7.60
C LYS A 542 -16.26 -0.73 -7.55
N THR A 543 -17.11 0.29 -7.74
CA THR A 543 -18.57 0.16 -7.91
C THR A 543 -18.98 -0.50 -9.23
N MET A 544 -18.03 -0.67 -10.17
CA MET A 544 -18.22 -1.36 -11.44
C MET A 544 -16.96 -2.14 -11.84
N PRO A 545 -16.85 -3.45 -11.54
CA PRO A 545 -15.74 -4.26 -12.03
C PRO A 545 -15.92 -4.61 -13.51
N ARG A 546 -14.85 -4.48 -14.30
CA ARG A 546 -14.81 -4.80 -15.73
C ARG A 546 -14.00 -6.07 -15.96
N VAL A 547 -14.63 -7.12 -16.47
CA VAL A 547 -14.08 -8.47 -16.56
C VAL A 547 -13.98 -8.91 -18.01
N ILE A 548 -12.87 -9.56 -18.39
CA ILE A 548 -12.79 -10.32 -19.65
C ILE A 548 -13.06 -11.80 -19.36
N GLY A 549 -14.23 -12.30 -19.78
CA GLY A 549 -14.56 -13.72 -19.76
C GLY A 549 -14.00 -14.45 -20.98
N LEU A 550 -13.42 -15.64 -20.77
CA LEU A 550 -12.94 -16.55 -21.81
C LEU A 550 -13.62 -17.92 -21.69
N MET A 551 -14.18 -18.42 -22.78
CA MET A 551 -14.73 -19.78 -22.85
C MET A 551 -14.32 -20.50 -24.14
N SER A 552 -14.00 -21.79 -24.00
CA SER A 552 -13.68 -22.66 -25.13
C SER A 552 -14.57 -23.90 -25.07
N GLY A 553 -15.56 -23.95 -25.95
CA GLY A 553 -16.48 -25.08 -26.08
C GLY A 553 -15.81 -26.32 -26.69
N SER A 554 -16.41 -27.48 -26.45
CA SER A 554 -16.01 -28.74 -27.09
C SER A 554 -16.36 -28.82 -28.58
N SER A 555 -17.07 -27.83 -29.13
CA SER A 555 -17.36 -27.72 -30.56
C SER A 555 -16.15 -27.32 -31.41
N LEU A 556 -15.10 -26.75 -30.79
CA LEU A 556 -13.88 -26.29 -31.46
C LEU A 556 -14.09 -25.18 -32.52
N ASP A 557 -15.22 -24.46 -32.46
CA ASP A 557 -15.49 -23.34 -33.38
C ASP A 557 -14.56 -22.14 -33.14
N GLY A 558 -14.25 -21.84 -31.87
CA GLY A 558 -13.40 -20.72 -31.50
C GLY A 558 -13.25 -20.51 -29.98
N LEU A 559 -12.57 -19.43 -29.64
CA LEU A 559 -12.49 -18.86 -28.31
C LEU A 559 -13.55 -17.77 -28.19
N ASP A 560 -14.55 -17.99 -27.35
CA ASP A 560 -15.47 -16.93 -26.95
C ASP A 560 -14.75 -16.00 -25.97
N ILE A 561 -14.77 -14.71 -26.27
CA ILE A 561 -14.17 -13.65 -25.45
C ILE A 561 -15.16 -12.50 -25.30
N ALA A 562 -15.42 -12.07 -24.06
CA ALA A 562 -16.36 -11.00 -23.75
C ALA A 562 -15.81 -10.07 -22.66
N CYS A 563 -15.78 -8.77 -22.93
CA CYS A 563 -15.57 -7.73 -21.91
C CYS A 563 -16.94 -7.29 -21.38
N VAL A 564 -17.12 -7.42 -20.06
CA VAL A 564 -18.39 -7.19 -19.37
C VAL A 564 -18.16 -6.28 -18.18
N ASP A 565 -18.94 -5.19 -18.12
CA ASP A 565 -19.06 -4.36 -16.92
C ASP A 565 -20.15 -4.97 -16.04
N PHE A 566 -19.86 -5.17 -14.76
CA PHE A 566 -20.87 -5.54 -13.77
C PHE A 566 -21.19 -4.35 -12.88
N SER A 567 -22.40 -4.30 -12.33
CA SER A 567 -22.79 -3.38 -11.25
C SER A 567 -23.86 -4.02 -10.37
N SER A 568 -23.79 -3.80 -9.06
CA SER A 568 -24.76 -4.31 -8.10
C SER A 568 -25.77 -3.24 -7.67
N ILE A 569 -26.99 -3.67 -7.38
CA ILE A 569 -28.06 -2.84 -6.83
C ILE A 569 -28.59 -3.48 -5.55
N GLY A 570 -28.58 -2.72 -4.45
CA GLY A 570 -28.91 -3.20 -3.11
C GLY A 570 -27.69 -3.72 -2.33
N ASP A 571 -27.91 -4.10 -1.07
CA ASP A 571 -26.89 -4.67 -0.18
C ASP A 571 -27.01 -6.20 -0.09
N TYR A 572 -25.90 -6.93 0.02
CA TYR A 572 -25.88 -8.38 0.26
C TYR A 572 -26.72 -8.78 1.49
N PRO A 573 -27.48 -9.90 1.47
CA PRO A 573 -27.63 -10.90 0.40
C PRO A 573 -28.70 -10.56 -0.64
N SER A 574 -29.27 -9.35 -0.58
CA SER A 574 -30.28 -8.83 -1.52
C SER A 574 -29.68 -8.11 -2.73
N GLU A 575 -28.35 -8.09 -2.87
CA GLU A 575 -27.63 -7.61 -4.05
C GLU A 575 -28.15 -8.31 -5.31
N LYS A 576 -28.81 -7.53 -6.18
CA LYS A 576 -29.03 -7.93 -7.55
C LYS A 576 -27.89 -7.41 -8.41
N TRP A 577 -27.17 -8.33 -9.06
CA TRP A 577 -26.16 -7.96 -10.03
C TRP A 577 -26.83 -7.65 -11.37
N THR A 578 -26.25 -6.69 -12.08
CA THR A 578 -26.60 -6.35 -13.46
C THR A 578 -25.31 -6.27 -14.26
N PHE A 579 -25.42 -6.44 -15.58
CA PHE A 579 -24.25 -6.49 -16.45
C PHE A 579 -24.49 -5.75 -17.76
N ASN A 580 -23.42 -5.22 -18.32
CA ASN A 580 -23.37 -4.63 -19.64
C ASN A 580 -22.22 -5.28 -20.43
N ILE A 581 -22.55 -6.02 -21.48
CA ILE A 581 -21.54 -6.57 -22.40
C ILE A 581 -21.00 -5.41 -23.24
N VAL A 582 -19.78 -4.97 -22.92
CA VAL A 582 -19.10 -3.88 -23.63
C VAL A 582 -18.77 -4.33 -25.05
N HIS A 583 -18.10 -5.48 -25.17
CA HIS A 583 -17.77 -6.13 -26.43
C HIS A 583 -17.76 -7.64 -26.23
N ALA A 584 -18.16 -8.41 -27.24
CA ALA A 584 -17.99 -9.85 -27.28
C ALA A 584 -17.74 -10.34 -28.71
N GLU A 585 -16.92 -11.36 -28.87
CA GLU A 585 -16.75 -12.09 -30.13
C GLU A 585 -16.28 -13.53 -29.92
N THR A 586 -16.48 -14.36 -30.94
CA THR A 586 -15.88 -15.70 -31.04
C THR A 586 -14.69 -15.62 -31.99
N MET A 587 -13.48 -15.80 -31.48
CA MET A 587 -12.25 -15.82 -32.27
C MET A 587 -12.02 -17.24 -32.82
N PRO A 588 -12.11 -17.49 -34.14
CA PRO A 588 -12.03 -18.84 -34.69
C PRO A 588 -10.65 -19.46 -34.46
N TYR A 589 -10.61 -20.75 -34.11
CA TYR A 589 -9.33 -21.47 -34.00
C TYR A 589 -8.71 -21.69 -35.38
N SER A 590 -7.38 -21.65 -35.44
CA SER A 590 -6.65 -22.16 -36.60
C SER A 590 -6.76 -23.69 -36.68
N SER A 591 -6.53 -24.25 -37.87
CA SER A 591 -6.45 -25.71 -38.08
C SER A 591 -5.52 -26.42 -37.09
N ASP A 592 -4.43 -25.75 -36.72
CA ASP A 592 -3.44 -26.28 -35.77
C ASP A 592 -3.99 -26.34 -34.34
N TRP A 593 -4.78 -25.34 -33.92
CA TRP A 593 -5.43 -25.35 -32.61
C TRP A 593 -6.60 -26.32 -32.55
N ILE A 594 -7.44 -26.39 -33.59
CA ILE A 594 -8.48 -27.41 -33.72
C ILE A 594 -7.85 -28.80 -33.53
N LYS A 595 -6.76 -29.10 -34.27
CA LYS A 595 -6.05 -30.38 -34.15
C LYS A 595 -5.51 -30.63 -32.75
N LYS A 596 -4.79 -29.67 -32.16
CA LYS A 596 -4.17 -29.80 -30.82
C LYS A 596 -5.22 -30.05 -29.72
N LEU A 597 -6.33 -29.32 -29.77
CA LEU A 597 -7.40 -29.43 -28.78
C LEU A 597 -8.21 -30.71 -28.99
N SER A 598 -8.52 -31.09 -30.24
CA SER A 598 -9.30 -32.30 -30.55
C SER A 598 -8.62 -33.60 -30.08
N THR A 599 -7.29 -33.64 -30.05
CA THR A 599 -6.52 -34.83 -29.60
C THR A 599 -6.04 -34.71 -28.15
N ALA A 600 -6.50 -33.71 -27.38
CA ALA A 600 -5.97 -33.44 -26.04
C ALA A 600 -6.19 -34.59 -25.05
N THR A 601 -7.25 -35.38 -25.23
CA THR A 601 -7.58 -36.58 -24.43
C THR A 601 -6.63 -37.76 -24.67
N GLU A 602 -5.88 -37.76 -25.77
CA GLU A 602 -4.99 -38.84 -26.19
C GLU A 602 -3.52 -38.60 -25.77
N LEU A 603 -3.23 -37.43 -25.19
CA LEU A 603 -1.86 -37.01 -24.85
C LEU A 603 -1.33 -37.70 -23.59
N ASP A 604 -0.04 -38.02 -23.60
CA ASP A 604 0.69 -38.35 -22.37
C ASP A 604 0.74 -37.13 -21.41
N ALA A 605 0.98 -37.37 -20.12
CA ALA A 605 0.97 -36.33 -19.10
C ALA A 605 1.91 -35.14 -19.37
N ARG A 606 3.08 -35.38 -20.00
CA ARG A 606 4.02 -34.30 -20.34
C ARG A 606 3.50 -33.50 -21.53
N SER A 607 2.99 -34.17 -22.56
CA SER A 607 2.38 -33.52 -23.72
C SER A 607 1.11 -32.75 -23.36
N TYR A 608 0.29 -33.27 -22.43
CA TYR A 608 -0.86 -32.58 -21.87
C TYR A 608 -0.47 -31.28 -21.15
N LEU A 609 0.54 -31.33 -20.27
CA LEU A 609 1.04 -30.12 -19.57
C LEU A 609 1.65 -29.09 -20.54
N LEU A 610 2.39 -29.53 -21.55
CA LEU A 610 2.89 -28.65 -22.61
C LEU A 610 1.74 -28.01 -23.41
N LEU A 611 0.66 -28.75 -23.67
CA LEU A 611 -0.54 -28.20 -24.29
C LEU A 611 -1.24 -27.18 -23.35
N HIS A 612 -1.38 -27.51 -22.07
CA HIS A 612 -1.99 -26.62 -21.05
C HIS A 612 -1.29 -25.26 -20.98
N THR A 613 0.04 -25.23 -20.85
CA THR A 613 0.83 -23.97 -20.83
C THR A 613 0.81 -23.26 -22.18
N SER A 614 1.04 -23.96 -23.30
CA SER A 614 1.03 -23.31 -24.63
C SER A 614 -0.34 -22.75 -25.01
N TYR A 615 -1.42 -23.37 -24.54
CA TYR A 615 -2.78 -22.86 -24.71
C TYR A 615 -3.07 -21.67 -23.78
N GLY A 616 -2.54 -21.65 -22.55
CA GLY A 616 -2.56 -20.45 -21.70
C GLY A 616 -1.89 -19.24 -22.35
N HIS A 617 -0.71 -19.41 -22.96
CA HIS A 617 -0.06 -18.35 -23.74
C HIS A 617 -0.91 -17.90 -24.94
N TYR A 618 -1.56 -18.84 -25.65
CA TYR A 618 -2.49 -18.51 -26.73
C TYR A 618 -3.67 -17.66 -26.23
N LEU A 619 -4.31 -18.06 -25.13
CA LEU A 619 -5.42 -17.34 -24.51
C LEU A 619 -5.00 -15.91 -24.10
N GLY A 620 -3.84 -15.78 -23.44
CA GLY A 620 -3.29 -14.47 -23.06
C GLY A 620 -2.97 -13.56 -24.26
N GLN A 621 -2.47 -14.12 -25.36
CA GLN A 621 -2.30 -13.35 -26.60
C GLN A 621 -3.64 -12.95 -27.23
N ARG A 622 -4.66 -13.81 -27.23
CA ARG A 622 -6.01 -13.46 -27.72
C ARG A 622 -6.67 -12.37 -26.87
N VAL A 623 -6.44 -12.35 -25.56
CA VAL A 623 -6.85 -11.23 -24.69
C VAL A 623 -6.18 -9.92 -25.10
N LYS A 624 -4.85 -9.90 -25.31
CA LYS A 624 -4.14 -8.72 -25.81
C LYS A 624 -4.66 -8.25 -27.17
N ASP A 625 -4.89 -9.17 -28.10
CA ASP A 625 -5.42 -8.85 -29.44
C ASP A 625 -6.82 -8.23 -29.34
N PHE A 626 -7.68 -8.74 -28.47
CA PHE A 626 -9.03 -8.21 -28.22
C PHE A 626 -8.98 -6.82 -27.59
N ILE A 627 -8.15 -6.62 -26.56
CA ILE A 627 -7.93 -5.32 -25.91
C ILE A 627 -7.47 -4.28 -26.93
N ALA A 628 -6.47 -4.62 -27.75
CA ALA A 628 -5.95 -3.74 -28.79
C ALA A 628 -6.99 -3.45 -29.89
N LYS A 629 -7.73 -4.47 -30.34
CA LYS A 629 -8.77 -4.35 -31.39
C LYS A 629 -9.89 -3.39 -31.00
N TYR A 630 -10.35 -3.47 -29.76
CA TYR A 630 -11.44 -2.62 -29.26
C TYR A 630 -10.93 -1.35 -28.54
N ASN A 631 -9.61 -1.09 -28.57
CA ASN A 631 -8.97 0.03 -27.89
C ASN A 631 -9.38 0.16 -26.41
N LEU A 632 -9.46 -0.98 -25.72
CA LEU A 632 -9.77 -1.05 -24.30
C LEU A 632 -8.53 -0.62 -23.49
N GLU A 633 -8.72 0.20 -22.47
CA GLU A 633 -7.65 0.50 -21.53
C GLU A 633 -7.38 -0.73 -20.66
N ILE A 634 -6.16 -1.26 -20.69
CA ILE A 634 -5.79 -2.46 -19.95
C ILE A 634 -5.92 -2.29 -18.43
N ASN A 635 -5.65 -1.09 -17.91
CA ASN A 635 -5.80 -0.75 -16.49
C ASN A 635 -7.27 -0.66 -16.05
N ALA A 636 -8.20 -0.51 -17.01
CA ALA A 636 -9.62 -0.51 -16.72
C ALA A 636 -10.19 -1.93 -16.58
N ILE A 637 -9.44 -2.97 -16.95
CA ILE A 637 -9.85 -4.38 -16.81
C ILE A 637 -9.34 -4.92 -15.48
N ASP A 638 -10.25 -5.45 -14.66
CA ASP A 638 -9.96 -5.94 -13.32
C ASP A 638 -9.37 -7.34 -13.31
N LEU A 639 -9.94 -8.25 -14.13
CA LEU A 639 -9.48 -9.63 -14.23
C LEU A 639 -9.91 -10.29 -15.55
N VAL A 640 -9.21 -11.37 -15.87
CA VAL A 640 -9.58 -12.35 -16.90
C VAL A 640 -10.17 -13.59 -16.22
N ALA A 641 -11.43 -13.91 -16.49
CA ALA A 641 -12.08 -15.12 -16.00
C ALA A 641 -12.05 -16.20 -17.10
N SER A 642 -11.19 -17.21 -16.93
CA SER A 642 -10.97 -18.26 -17.93
C SER A 642 -11.59 -19.59 -17.50
N HIS A 643 -12.62 -20.03 -18.23
CA HIS A 643 -13.12 -21.40 -18.10
C HIS A 643 -12.11 -22.44 -18.64
N GLY A 644 -11.23 -22.03 -19.56
CA GLY A 644 -10.36 -22.95 -20.31
C GLY A 644 -11.13 -23.88 -21.26
N HIS A 645 -10.38 -24.77 -21.92
CA HIS A 645 -10.93 -25.82 -22.79
C HIS A 645 -11.08 -27.13 -21.99
N THR A 646 -12.23 -27.79 -22.07
CA THR A 646 -12.49 -29.02 -21.30
C THR A 646 -11.96 -30.24 -22.04
N VAL A 647 -11.01 -30.95 -21.43
CA VAL A 647 -10.45 -32.21 -21.95
C VAL A 647 -11.05 -33.41 -21.22
N PHE A 648 -11.14 -33.36 -19.89
CA PHE A 648 -11.70 -34.43 -19.07
C PHE A 648 -12.84 -33.93 -18.20
N HIS A 649 -13.88 -34.75 -18.02
CA HIS A 649 -15.02 -34.41 -17.18
C HIS A 649 -15.69 -35.68 -16.64
N GLU A 650 -15.28 -36.07 -15.43
CA GLU A 650 -15.72 -37.29 -14.76
C GLU A 650 -16.08 -36.97 -13.28
N PRO A 651 -17.18 -36.23 -13.02
CA PRO A 651 -17.53 -35.81 -11.66
C PRO A 651 -17.77 -37.00 -10.71
N TRP A 652 -18.22 -38.14 -11.23
CA TRP A 652 -18.37 -39.42 -10.49
C TRP A 652 -17.05 -39.97 -9.95
N ASN A 653 -15.93 -39.63 -10.60
CA ASN A 653 -14.57 -39.97 -10.19
C ASN A 653 -13.89 -38.78 -9.46
N SER A 654 -14.66 -37.74 -9.11
CA SER A 654 -14.16 -36.47 -8.56
C SER A 654 -13.08 -35.79 -9.42
N MET A 655 -13.13 -35.97 -10.75
CA MET A 655 -12.12 -35.49 -11.68
C MET A 655 -12.71 -34.56 -12.77
N THR A 656 -12.03 -33.45 -13.02
CA THR A 656 -12.23 -32.58 -14.19
C THR A 656 -10.87 -32.07 -14.66
N GLY A 657 -10.71 -31.89 -15.97
CA GLY A 657 -9.47 -31.46 -16.59
C GLY A 657 -9.73 -30.37 -17.61
N GLN A 658 -9.37 -29.13 -17.24
CA GLN A 658 -9.37 -27.97 -18.11
C GLN A 658 -7.93 -27.65 -18.54
N ILE A 659 -7.74 -27.26 -19.80
CA ILE A 659 -6.46 -26.73 -20.31
C ILE A 659 -6.58 -25.23 -20.60
N GLY A 660 -5.53 -24.49 -20.30
CA GLY A 660 -5.50 -23.03 -20.37
C GLY A 660 -4.85 -22.43 -19.11
N ASP A 661 -3.53 -22.57 -19.03
CA ASP A 661 -2.70 -22.17 -17.89
C ASP A 661 -2.94 -20.71 -17.46
N GLY A 662 -3.51 -20.51 -16.27
CA GLY A 662 -3.81 -19.20 -15.71
C GLY A 662 -2.57 -18.35 -15.44
N ALA A 663 -1.44 -18.96 -15.08
CA ALA A 663 -0.18 -18.25 -14.89
C ALA A 663 0.39 -17.76 -16.23
N ALA A 664 0.26 -18.56 -17.30
CA ALA A 664 0.63 -18.12 -18.64
C ALA A 664 -0.26 -16.98 -19.15
N ILE A 665 -1.59 -17.04 -18.94
CA ILE A 665 -2.51 -15.94 -19.29
C ILE A 665 -2.12 -14.67 -18.52
N SER A 666 -1.83 -14.76 -17.22
CA SER A 666 -1.44 -13.61 -16.40
C SER A 666 -0.09 -13.02 -16.84
N ALA A 667 0.91 -13.87 -17.11
CA ALA A 667 2.22 -13.44 -17.61
C ALA A 667 2.15 -12.76 -18.99
N GLU A 668 1.27 -13.21 -19.88
CA GLU A 668 1.08 -12.61 -21.20
C GLU A 668 0.33 -11.27 -21.15
N THR A 669 -0.60 -11.10 -20.22
CA THR A 669 -1.53 -9.95 -20.18
C THR A 669 -1.16 -8.89 -19.14
N GLY A 670 -0.46 -9.25 -18.07
CA GLY A 670 -0.27 -8.42 -16.88
C GLY A 670 -1.51 -8.30 -15.99
N LEU A 671 -2.59 -9.03 -16.30
CA LEU A 671 -3.86 -8.98 -15.58
C LEU A 671 -3.98 -10.09 -14.53
N LEU A 672 -4.85 -9.88 -13.54
CA LEU A 672 -5.31 -10.93 -12.63
C LEU A 672 -6.09 -11.99 -13.43
N VAL A 673 -5.91 -13.27 -13.11
CA VAL A 673 -6.61 -14.38 -13.78
C VAL A 673 -7.31 -15.25 -12.75
N VAL A 674 -8.57 -15.56 -13.03
CA VAL A 674 -9.36 -16.57 -12.32
C VAL A 674 -9.62 -17.73 -13.27
N ASN A 675 -9.22 -18.95 -12.91
CA ASN A 675 -9.37 -20.16 -13.72
C ASN A 675 -9.93 -21.35 -12.92
N ASP A 676 -9.99 -22.53 -13.55
CA ASP A 676 -10.37 -23.82 -12.94
C ASP A 676 -11.72 -23.85 -12.21
N LEU A 677 -12.68 -23.06 -12.70
CA LEU A 677 -14.03 -22.89 -12.14
C LEU A 677 -14.77 -24.21 -11.86
N ARG A 678 -14.54 -25.26 -12.66
CA ARG A 678 -15.14 -26.59 -12.46
C ARG A 678 -14.53 -27.38 -11.32
N ALA A 679 -13.24 -27.19 -11.04
CA ALA A 679 -12.49 -28.04 -10.11
C ALA A 679 -12.98 -27.88 -8.66
N MET A 680 -13.33 -26.65 -8.25
CA MET A 680 -13.92 -26.41 -6.93
C MET A 680 -15.29 -27.09 -6.77
N ASP A 681 -16.20 -26.95 -7.73
CA ASP A 681 -17.54 -27.57 -7.63
C ASP A 681 -17.44 -29.10 -7.52
N VAL A 682 -16.61 -29.73 -8.37
CA VAL A 682 -16.35 -31.18 -8.30
C VAL A 682 -15.70 -31.59 -6.97
N ALA A 683 -14.78 -30.79 -6.42
CA ALA A 683 -14.16 -31.04 -5.12
C ALA A 683 -15.14 -30.94 -3.94
N TYR A 684 -16.20 -30.13 -4.06
CA TYR A 684 -17.31 -30.06 -3.10
C TYR A 684 -18.41 -31.12 -3.33
N GLY A 685 -18.21 -32.06 -4.28
CA GLY A 685 -19.19 -33.10 -4.61
C GLY A 685 -20.27 -32.67 -5.60
N GLY A 686 -20.15 -31.49 -6.19
CA GLY A 686 -20.94 -31.02 -7.32
C GLY A 686 -20.59 -31.73 -8.63
N GLN A 687 -21.23 -31.32 -9.72
CA GLN A 687 -21.08 -31.96 -11.03
C GLN A 687 -20.03 -31.28 -11.92
N GLY A 688 -19.55 -30.10 -11.56
CA GLY A 688 -18.69 -29.24 -12.39
C GLY A 688 -19.40 -28.57 -13.56
N ALA A 689 -20.64 -28.98 -13.89
CA ALA A 689 -21.48 -28.41 -14.93
C ALA A 689 -22.97 -28.79 -14.71
N PRO A 690 -23.92 -27.95 -15.16
CA PRO A 690 -23.73 -26.60 -15.66
C PRO A 690 -23.46 -25.61 -14.52
N ILE A 691 -22.47 -24.72 -14.68
CA ILE A 691 -22.18 -23.64 -13.71
C ILE A 691 -23.12 -22.43 -13.90
N VAL A 692 -23.66 -22.26 -15.12
CA VAL A 692 -24.54 -21.14 -15.51
C VAL A 692 -25.69 -20.81 -14.53
N PRO A 693 -26.41 -21.78 -13.92
CA PRO A 693 -27.57 -21.48 -13.07
C PRO A 693 -27.26 -20.64 -11.82
N ILE A 694 -26.01 -20.64 -11.32
CA ILE A 694 -25.66 -19.74 -10.21
C ILE A 694 -25.51 -18.29 -10.70
N GLY A 695 -25.00 -18.09 -11.92
CA GLY A 695 -24.96 -16.78 -12.58
C GLY A 695 -26.36 -16.25 -12.85
N GLU A 696 -27.24 -17.07 -13.43
CA GLU A 696 -28.66 -16.72 -13.67
C GLU A 696 -29.48 -16.46 -12.39
N LYS A 697 -29.00 -16.90 -11.22
CA LYS A 697 -29.63 -16.60 -9.93
C LYS A 697 -29.24 -15.21 -9.39
N TYR A 698 -28.04 -14.73 -9.72
CA TYR A 698 -27.51 -13.46 -9.22
C TYR A 698 -27.71 -12.28 -10.19
N LEU A 699 -27.91 -12.54 -11.50
CA LEU A 699 -28.15 -11.58 -12.59
C LEU A 699 -29.66 -11.41 -12.92
#